data_AF-A0A0D6QXJ1-F1
#
_entry.id   AF-A0A0D6QXJ1-F1
#
_cell.length_a   1.000
_cell.length_b   1.000
_cell.length_c   1.000
_cell.angle_alpha   90.00
_cell.angle_beta   90.00
_cell.angle_gamma   90.00
#
_symmetry.space_group_name_H-M   'P 1'
#
loop_
_entity.id
_entity.type
_entity.pdbx_description
1 polymer ?
#
loop_
_entity_poly.entity_id
_entity_poly.type
_entity_poly.pdbx_seq_one_letter_code
_entity_poly.pdbx_strand_id
1 'polypeptide(L)'
;MGSLKPSMRSRAANPAGAITANGTVHEDGILSDKLKLFKTDNFDADNYVQLKCQSMNEKEIRQLCTHLLELKKASAEEMRKSVYANYSAFIRTSKEISDLEGELLSIRNLLSTQAALIHGLAEGVNVDSLSNSSGISSIQDSPVFEDCELSDLEKWSLELPDVLDVLLAERRVDETLSALDEGEHVAADAQQKGSLSPTALASLQNAISDCRSRLAEQLAEAAHQPSTRGAELRAAISALKRLGDGPRAHTLLLNAHHQRLQYNMQSLRPSSTSYGGAYTAALSQLVFSAIAQAANDCVSVFGEESAYASELVLWASKLTEDFALLVKRHALASSAAAGGLRAAAECVQIALGHCSLLEAQGMALCPVLLKLFRPSVEQALDANLKRIEESTAALAAADDWVLTNSPATNRPFSRASNISGGGIAFQLKLSSSAQRFNSMVQEFFEDVAPLLSMQLGGPTLDGLAQVFDSYVSLLIKALPASDDEDGSLEVSGHKIVRIAETEDQQIALLGNAAALADELLPRAALKLAPLQTSGKEDPRKRSSERQNRLPEQRDWRRRLQRSVDRLRDNFCRQHALDLIFTDDGDAQLSAEKYIEIDATKDGSSWHQDAFPSPIFQELYAKLNRLTYLATEMLPGRDRVITLLLMRLTETIIIWLSDDQNFWEDIEDGPKPLGPLALQQFVLDMEFVIQFASQGRYLSRHMHQVIKDIILRAMNAFANTGVDPNSVLPEDDWFVDVAQESILKLSGRSRNINGDREPNSPTASVSAQSMSSVRSHGSS
;
A
#
# COMPACT_ATOMS: atom_id res chain seq x y z
N MET A 1 49.49 -47.70 43.21
CA MET A 1 50.00 -46.36 43.53
C MET A 1 48.97 -45.32 43.11
N GLY A 2 48.66 -44.36 43.99
CA GLY A 2 48.18 -43.02 43.60
C GLY A 2 46.69 -42.84 43.30
N SER A 3 45.87 -42.79 44.36
CA SER A 3 44.59 -42.07 44.38
C SER A 3 44.86 -40.59 44.64
N LEU A 4 44.13 -39.63 44.05
CA LEU A 4 43.93 -38.27 44.59
C LEU A 4 42.75 -37.53 43.93
N LYS A 5 42.01 -36.84 44.80
CA LYS A 5 40.73 -36.11 44.69
C LYS A 5 40.82 -34.74 43.97
N PRO A 6 39.67 -34.08 43.67
CA PRO A 6 39.59 -32.84 42.89
C PRO A 6 39.93 -31.59 43.71
N SER A 7 40.42 -30.54 43.04
CA SER A 7 40.73 -29.23 43.64
C SER A 7 39.99 -28.11 42.91
N MET A 8 39.01 -27.50 43.60
CA MET A 8 38.47 -26.20 43.25
C MET A 8 39.49 -25.12 43.57
N ARG A 9 39.81 -24.25 42.60
CA ARG A 9 40.50 -22.99 42.86
C ARG A 9 39.91 -21.88 41.99
N SER A 10 39.05 -21.08 42.61
CA SER A 10 38.68 -19.75 42.16
C SER A 10 39.93 -18.89 42.00
N ARG A 11 40.13 -18.28 40.83
CA ARG A 11 41.14 -17.24 40.65
C ARG A 11 40.51 -16.04 39.95
N ALA A 12 40.28 -15.01 40.74
CA ALA A 12 39.95 -13.67 40.30
C ALA A 12 41.07 -13.10 39.41
N ALA A 13 40.68 -12.43 38.33
CA ALA A 13 41.54 -11.56 37.55
C ALA A 13 40.81 -10.23 37.34
N ASN A 14 41.35 -9.17 37.94
CA ASN A 14 40.97 -7.77 37.75
C ASN A 14 41.12 -7.34 36.27
N PRO A 15 40.32 -6.38 35.80
CA PRO A 15 40.72 -5.48 34.74
C PRO A 15 41.08 -4.11 35.33
N ALA A 16 42.28 -3.61 35.00
CA ALA A 16 42.67 -2.22 35.24
C ALA A 16 43.25 -1.61 33.95
N GLY A 17 42.72 -0.43 33.60
CA GLY A 17 43.23 0.53 32.60
C GLY A 17 42.53 0.47 31.23
N ALA A 18 42.04 1.54 30.61
CA ALA A 18 42.05 2.96 30.93
C ALA A 18 41.08 3.76 30.00
N ILE A 19 40.23 4.59 30.61
CA ILE A 19 39.88 6.01 30.30
C ILE A 19 39.26 6.39 28.93
N THR A 20 37.96 6.75 28.91
CA THR A 20 37.41 8.14 28.75
C THR A 20 35.90 8.13 28.44
N ALA A 21 35.23 9.23 28.81
CA ALA A 21 33.82 9.62 28.57
C ALA A 21 32.79 9.21 29.66
N ASN A 22 32.73 10.05 30.69
CA ASN A 22 31.62 10.16 31.64
C ASN A 22 30.31 10.51 30.91
N GLY A 23 29.23 9.76 31.19
CA GLY A 23 27.87 10.18 30.82
C GLY A 23 26.73 9.16 31.05
N THR A 24 26.96 7.85 31.00
CA THR A 24 25.85 6.89 30.75
C THR A 24 25.34 6.09 31.96
N VAL A 25 26.07 6.02 33.08
CA VAL A 25 25.70 5.10 34.19
C VAL A 25 24.45 5.56 34.96
N HIS A 26 24.09 6.84 34.89
CA HIS A 26 22.94 7.38 35.62
C HIS A 26 21.59 7.13 34.93
N GLU A 27 21.55 6.95 33.60
CA GLU A 27 20.28 6.73 32.86
C GLU A 27 19.78 5.28 32.91
N ASP A 28 20.68 4.30 32.85
CA ASP A 28 20.31 2.87 32.84
C ASP A 28 19.63 2.44 34.16
N GLY A 29 20.05 3.02 35.29
CA GLY A 29 19.41 2.79 36.59
C GLY A 29 17.98 3.34 36.66
N ILE A 30 17.75 4.52 36.09
CA ILE A 30 16.45 5.21 36.10
C ILE A 30 15.43 4.46 35.21
N LEU A 31 15.85 3.96 34.06
CA LEU A 31 14.99 3.16 33.17
C LEU A 31 14.67 1.78 33.77
N SER A 32 15.65 1.12 34.39
CA SER A 32 15.43 -0.15 35.08
C SER A 32 14.37 -0.02 36.17
N ASP A 33 14.44 1.05 36.98
CA ASP A 33 13.46 1.32 38.03
C ASP A 33 12.06 1.61 37.48
N LYS A 34 11.95 2.35 36.37
CA LYS A 34 10.67 2.60 35.68
C LYS A 34 10.05 1.32 35.08
N LEU A 35 10.87 0.33 34.72
CA LEU A 35 10.43 -0.94 34.13
C LEU A 35 10.15 -2.04 35.16
N LYS A 36 10.56 -1.89 36.43
CA LYS A 36 10.36 -2.90 37.48
C LYS A 36 8.89 -3.30 37.66
N LEU A 37 7.98 -2.34 37.58
CA LEU A 37 6.54 -2.60 37.71
C LEU A 37 6.02 -3.54 36.61
N PHE A 38 6.48 -3.35 35.37
CA PHE A 38 6.05 -4.11 34.18
C PHE A 38 6.77 -5.45 34.01
N LYS A 39 7.81 -5.73 34.80
CA LYS A 39 8.59 -6.97 34.77
C LYS A 39 8.10 -8.02 35.77
N THR A 40 7.01 -7.75 36.48
CA THR A 40 6.44 -8.69 37.44
C THR A 40 5.59 -9.74 36.73
N ASP A 41 5.76 -11.02 37.08
CA ASP A 41 5.06 -12.14 36.43
C ASP A 41 3.53 -12.11 36.62
N ASN A 42 3.03 -11.28 37.55
CA ASN A 42 1.61 -11.10 37.88
C ASN A 42 1.08 -9.70 37.50
N PHE A 43 1.70 -9.00 36.54
CA PHE A 43 1.24 -7.69 36.11
C PHE A 43 -0.12 -7.76 35.39
N ASP A 44 -1.14 -7.09 35.94
CA ASP A 44 -2.46 -6.97 35.34
C ASP A 44 -2.61 -5.61 34.65
N ALA A 45 -2.66 -5.63 33.32
CA ALA A 45 -2.74 -4.44 32.50
C ALA A 45 -4.08 -3.70 32.64
N ASP A 46 -5.18 -4.44 32.77
CA ASP A 46 -6.52 -3.86 32.85
C ASP A 46 -6.71 -3.17 34.19
N ASN A 47 -6.26 -3.79 35.28
CA ASN A 47 -6.27 -3.19 36.61
C ASN A 47 -5.33 -1.97 36.69
N TYR A 48 -4.14 -2.05 36.10
CA TYR A 48 -3.21 -0.91 36.06
C TYR A 48 -3.82 0.32 35.36
N VAL A 49 -4.46 0.12 34.21
CA VAL A 49 -5.14 1.19 33.47
C VAL A 49 -6.33 1.72 34.27
N GLN A 50 -7.14 0.84 34.85
CA GLN A 50 -8.32 1.23 35.61
C GLN A 50 -7.97 2.06 36.84
N LEU A 51 -6.94 1.67 37.60
CA LEU A 51 -6.49 2.38 38.80
C LEU A 51 -5.81 3.71 38.48
N LYS A 52 -5.13 3.81 37.32
CA LYS A 52 -4.44 5.04 36.89
C LYS A 52 -5.38 6.03 36.22
N CYS A 53 -6.30 5.57 35.38
CA CYS A 53 -7.20 6.42 34.60
C CYS A 53 -8.45 6.88 35.37
N GLN A 54 -8.81 6.25 36.49
CA GLN A 54 -9.96 6.65 37.32
C GLN A 54 -9.85 8.08 37.90
N SER A 55 -8.64 8.61 38.09
CA SER A 55 -8.40 9.90 38.73
C SER A 55 -7.79 10.96 37.81
N MET A 56 -7.67 10.71 36.50
CA MET A 56 -6.93 11.56 35.56
C MET A 56 -7.85 12.29 34.58
N ASN A 57 -7.53 13.55 34.27
CA ASN A 57 -8.21 14.32 33.23
C ASN A 57 -7.67 13.98 31.82
N GLU A 58 -8.34 14.46 30.77
CA GLU A 58 -7.98 14.14 29.38
C GLU A 58 -6.54 14.53 29.00
N LYS A 59 -6.02 15.65 29.53
CA LYS A 59 -4.64 16.09 29.27
C LYS A 59 -3.62 15.18 29.95
N GLU A 60 -3.91 14.78 31.18
CA GLU A 60 -3.10 13.84 31.96
C GLU A 60 -3.08 12.45 31.33
N ILE A 61 -4.21 12.00 30.75
CA ILE A 61 -4.28 10.73 30.01
C ILE A 61 -3.41 10.80 28.74
N ARG A 62 -3.48 11.89 27.98
CA ARG A 62 -2.60 12.07 26.80
C ARG A 62 -1.12 12.08 27.18
N GLN A 63 -0.75 12.73 28.28
CA GLN A 63 0.61 12.72 28.83
C GLN A 63 1.06 11.32 29.30
N LEU A 64 0.15 10.54 29.89
CA LEU A 64 0.41 9.15 30.27
C LEU A 64 0.65 8.29 29.02
N CYS A 65 -0.15 8.45 27.96
CA CYS A 65 0.03 7.74 26.70
C CYS A 65 1.39 8.07 26.05
N THR A 66 1.77 9.34 26.00
CA THR A 66 3.09 9.74 25.45
C THR A 66 4.23 9.17 26.29
N HIS A 67 4.14 9.23 27.62
CA HIS A 67 5.16 8.64 28.50
C HIS A 67 5.28 7.12 28.36
N LEU A 68 4.16 6.39 28.21
CA LEU A 68 4.18 4.95 27.96
C LEU A 68 4.76 4.59 26.59
N LEU A 69 4.51 5.40 25.56
CA LEU A 69 5.12 5.23 24.23
C LEU A 69 6.63 5.49 24.25
N GLU A 70 7.09 6.51 24.97
CA GLU A 70 8.51 6.78 25.17
C GLU A 70 9.19 5.66 25.97
N LEU A 71 8.56 5.18 27.04
CA LEU A 71 9.10 4.06 27.84
C LEU A 71 9.17 2.77 27.03
N LYS A 72 8.18 2.50 26.16
CA LYS A 72 8.21 1.36 25.23
C LYS A 72 9.37 1.47 24.24
N LYS A 73 9.62 2.67 23.70
CA LYS A 73 10.73 2.92 22.78
C LYS A 73 12.08 2.71 23.48
N ALA A 74 12.27 3.30 24.66
CA ALA A 74 13.48 3.15 25.47
C ALA A 74 13.73 1.67 25.87
N SER A 75 12.67 0.94 26.25
CA SER A 75 12.78 -0.48 26.57
C SER A 75 13.17 -1.34 25.35
N ALA A 76 12.69 -1.01 24.15
CA ALA A 76 13.04 -1.72 22.93
C ALA A 76 14.50 -1.47 22.54
N GLU A 77 14.99 -0.24 22.70
CA GLU A 77 16.39 0.11 22.46
C GLU A 77 17.33 -0.58 23.46
N GLU A 78 16.95 -0.69 24.73
CA GLU A 78 17.73 -1.39 25.74
C GLU A 78 17.73 -2.91 25.53
N MET A 79 16.58 -3.50 25.17
CA MET A 79 16.51 -4.90 24.76
C MET A 79 17.43 -5.16 23.57
N ARG A 80 17.44 -4.25 22.59
CA ARG A 80 18.33 -4.33 21.43
C ARG A 80 19.80 -4.29 21.86
N LYS A 81 20.20 -3.33 22.71
CA LYS A 81 21.58 -3.24 23.24
C LYS A 81 21.97 -4.49 24.02
N SER A 82 21.10 -4.99 24.89
CA SER A 82 21.34 -6.20 25.69
C SER A 82 21.48 -7.46 24.82
N VAL A 83 20.64 -7.62 23.80
CA VAL A 83 20.75 -8.71 22.83
C VAL A 83 22.05 -8.62 22.04
N TYR A 84 22.46 -7.42 21.60
CA TYR A 84 23.74 -7.24 20.91
C TYR A 84 24.95 -7.50 21.81
N ALA A 85 24.92 -7.05 23.06
CA ALA A 85 25.99 -7.28 24.03
C ALA A 85 26.15 -8.77 24.38
N ASN A 86 25.04 -9.50 24.47
CA ASN A 86 25.03 -10.93 24.78
C ASN A 86 24.99 -11.83 23.53
N TYR A 87 25.06 -11.26 22.32
CA TYR A 87 24.97 -11.99 21.06
C TYR A 87 26.05 -13.07 20.95
N SER A 88 27.28 -12.77 21.38
CA SER A 88 28.38 -13.73 21.40
C SER A 88 28.14 -14.90 22.36
N ALA A 89 27.53 -14.66 23.52
CA ALA A 89 27.15 -15.69 24.46
C ALA A 89 25.99 -16.54 23.94
N PHE A 90 25.02 -15.92 23.26
CA PHE A 90 23.91 -16.62 22.61
C PHE A 90 24.39 -17.52 21.47
N ILE A 91 25.27 -17.04 20.59
CA ILE A 91 25.83 -17.85 19.50
C ILE A 91 26.67 -19.01 20.05
N ARG A 92 27.45 -18.77 21.11
CA ARG A 92 28.24 -19.81 21.76
C ARG A 92 27.36 -20.88 22.41
N THR A 93 26.34 -20.48 23.18
CA THR A 93 25.40 -21.42 23.81
C THR A 93 24.57 -22.18 22.78
N SER A 94 24.12 -21.52 21.69
CA SER A 94 23.43 -22.20 20.59
C SER A 94 24.32 -23.24 19.90
N LYS A 95 25.62 -22.95 19.75
CA LYS A 95 26.58 -23.92 19.21
C LYS A 95 26.81 -25.09 20.16
N GLU A 96 26.98 -24.82 21.45
CA GLU A 96 27.09 -25.85 22.49
C GLU A 96 25.83 -26.75 22.54
N ILE A 97 24.63 -26.19 22.32
CA ILE A 97 23.37 -26.95 22.23
C ILE A 97 23.34 -27.83 20.97
N SER A 98 23.74 -27.32 19.80
CA SER A 98 23.82 -28.15 18.58
C SER A 98 24.87 -29.26 18.71
N ASP A 99 26.00 -28.99 19.37
CA ASP A 99 27.02 -30.01 19.63
C ASP A 99 26.45 -31.09 20.58
N LEU A 100 25.70 -30.71 21.62
CA LEU A 100 24.96 -31.61 22.51
C LEU A 100 23.89 -32.44 21.79
N GLU A 101 23.13 -31.85 20.85
CA GLU A 101 22.17 -32.59 20.02
C GLU A 101 22.87 -33.65 19.15
N GLY A 102 24.05 -33.32 18.62
CA GLY A 102 24.91 -34.27 17.91
C GLY A 102 25.39 -35.42 18.79
N GLU A 103 25.81 -35.13 20.02
CA GLU A 103 26.19 -36.15 21.00
C GLU A 103 25.00 -37.03 21.39
N LEU A 104 23.79 -36.46 21.56
CA LEU A 104 22.58 -37.21 21.90
C LEU A 104 22.14 -38.14 20.76
N LEU A 105 22.29 -37.70 19.51
CA LEU A 105 22.08 -38.54 18.33
C LEU A 105 23.09 -39.69 18.27
N SER A 106 24.35 -39.44 18.63
CA SER A 106 25.40 -40.48 18.74
C SER A 106 25.05 -41.51 19.82
N ILE A 107 24.63 -41.07 21.01
CA ILE A 107 24.19 -41.94 22.11
C ILE A 107 22.97 -42.77 21.69
N ARG A 108 21.99 -42.16 21.02
CA ARG A 108 20.81 -42.88 20.51
C ARG A 108 21.21 -43.97 19.52
N ASN A 109 22.13 -43.67 18.61
CA ASN A 109 22.63 -44.65 17.65
C ASN A 109 23.39 -45.78 18.35
N LEU A 110 24.21 -45.46 19.37
CA LEU A 110 24.91 -46.46 20.17
C LEU A 110 23.94 -47.37 20.94
N LEU A 111 22.91 -46.80 21.59
CA LEU A 111 21.84 -47.53 22.26
C LEU A 111 21.06 -48.42 21.30
N SER A 112 20.76 -47.92 20.09
CA SER A 112 20.11 -48.70 19.03
C SER A 112 20.99 -49.88 18.59
N THR A 113 22.29 -49.67 18.40
CA THR A 113 23.21 -50.77 18.08
C THR A 113 23.37 -51.78 19.22
N GLN A 114 23.38 -51.33 20.48
CA GLN A 114 23.38 -52.23 21.63
C GLN A 114 22.06 -53.01 21.76
N ALA A 115 20.92 -52.36 21.53
CA ALA A 115 19.62 -53.03 21.51
C ALA A 115 19.56 -54.09 20.40
N ALA A 116 20.08 -53.79 19.20
CA ALA A 116 20.17 -54.76 18.11
C ALA A 116 21.09 -55.95 18.45
N LEU A 117 22.22 -55.72 19.15
CA LEU A 117 23.09 -56.79 19.63
C LEU A 117 22.44 -57.63 20.73
N ILE A 118 21.71 -57.00 21.66
CA ILE A 118 20.95 -57.69 22.71
C ILE A 118 19.83 -58.52 22.10
N HIS A 119 19.10 -57.99 21.12
CA HIS A 119 18.09 -58.73 20.37
C HIS A 119 18.70 -59.89 19.58
N GLY A 120 19.84 -59.70 18.92
CA GLY A 120 20.56 -60.79 18.23
C GLY A 120 21.10 -61.87 19.19
N LEU A 121 21.49 -61.50 20.41
CA LEU A 121 21.89 -62.45 21.45
C LEU A 121 20.70 -63.16 22.10
N ALA A 122 19.56 -62.47 22.26
CA ALA A 122 18.32 -63.04 22.78
C ALA A 122 17.67 -64.01 21.75
N GLU A 123 17.77 -63.72 20.45
CA GLU A 123 17.36 -64.63 19.39
C GLU A 123 18.33 -65.82 19.23
N GLY A 124 19.62 -65.63 19.53
CA GLY A 124 20.64 -66.69 19.51
C GLY A 124 20.57 -67.67 20.70
N VAL A 125 19.78 -67.38 21.73
CA VAL A 125 19.58 -68.22 22.90
C VAL A 125 18.08 -68.34 23.19
N ASN A 126 17.32 -68.98 22.28
CA ASN A 126 16.06 -69.60 22.65
C ASN A 126 16.21 -71.12 22.71
N VAL A 127 16.47 -71.60 23.92
CA VAL A 127 16.38 -73.01 24.32
C VAL A 127 14.93 -73.25 24.68
N ASP A 128 14.13 -73.71 23.74
CA ASP A 128 12.87 -74.41 24.00
C ASP A 128 12.57 -75.40 22.87
N SER A 129 13.36 -76.46 22.89
CA SER A 129 13.02 -77.74 22.30
C SER A 129 13.71 -78.78 23.16
N LEU A 130 12.95 -79.39 24.07
CA LEU A 130 13.09 -80.78 24.54
C LEU A 130 12.03 -81.04 25.63
N SER A 131 10.81 -81.38 25.21
CA SER A 131 9.98 -82.32 25.97
C SER A 131 9.10 -83.10 25.00
N ASN A 132 9.70 -84.10 24.36
CA ASN A 132 8.98 -85.19 23.73
C ASN A 132 9.67 -86.50 24.09
N SER A 133 9.00 -87.32 24.90
CA SER A 133 9.09 -88.78 24.81
C SER A 133 7.92 -89.45 25.52
N SER A 134 7.00 -89.93 24.70
CA SER A 134 6.37 -91.26 24.66
C SER A 134 5.95 -91.99 25.95
N GLY A 135 4.68 -92.47 25.94
CA GLY A 135 4.42 -93.90 26.19
C GLY A 135 3.14 -94.30 26.96
N ILE A 136 2.07 -94.62 26.20
CA ILE A 136 1.12 -95.75 26.36
C ILE A 136 0.20 -95.80 27.61
N SER A 137 -1.12 -95.83 27.40
CA SER A 137 -2.05 -96.86 27.95
C SER A 137 -3.48 -96.72 27.39
N SER A 138 -4.26 -97.77 27.60
CA SER A 138 -5.33 -98.35 26.79
C SER A 138 -6.76 -97.82 26.96
N ILE A 139 -7.54 -97.92 25.87
CA ILE A 139 -8.92 -98.44 25.72
C ILE A 139 -9.86 -98.40 26.94
N GLN A 140 -11.01 -97.72 26.77
CA GLN A 140 -12.40 -98.14 27.08
C GLN A 140 -13.37 -97.02 26.61
N ASP A 141 -14.13 -97.24 25.54
CA ASP A 141 -15.54 -97.72 25.49
C ASP A 141 -16.58 -96.58 25.39
N SER A 142 -17.16 -96.46 24.18
CA SER A 142 -18.52 -96.05 23.73
C SER A 142 -19.55 -95.41 24.70
N PRO A 143 -20.55 -94.63 24.22
CA PRO A 143 -21.27 -94.90 22.97
C PRO A 143 -21.62 -93.70 22.06
N VAL A 144 -21.65 -94.01 20.77
CA VAL A 144 -22.66 -93.64 19.75
C VAL A 144 -23.61 -92.51 20.15
N PHE A 145 -23.49 -91.37 19.47
CA PHE A 145 -24.62 -90.51 19.13
C PHE A 145 -24.48 -90.08 17.66
N GLU A 146 -25.63 -90.06 17.00
CA GLU A 146 -25.87 -90.02 15.56
C GLU A 146 -25.03 -88.98 14.81
N ASP A 147 -24.52 -89.36 13.63
CA ASP A 147 -24.11 -88.42 12.58
C ASP A 147 -25.33 -87.54 12.23
N CYS A 148 -25.48 -86.43 12.95
CA CYS A 148 -26.35 -85.34 12.53
C CYS A 148 -25.62 -84.68 11.36
N GLU A 149 -26.00 -85.04 10.13
CA GLU A 149 -25.51 -84.36 8.93
C GLU A 149 -25.71 -82.85 9.13
N LEU A 150 -24.61 -82.13 9.34
CA LEU A 150 -24.61 -80.66 9.38
C LEU A 150 -25.34 -80.16 8.14
N SER A 151 -26.26 -79.21 8.32
CA SER A 151 -26.97 -78.59 7.20
C SER A 151 -25.94 -78.00 6.24
N ASP A 152 -26.22 -77.99 4.93
CA ASP A 152 -25.29 -77.42 3.93
C ASP A 152 -24.89 -75.97 4.27
N LEU A 153 -25.77 -75.26 4.99
CA LEU A 153 -25.51 -73.93 5.55
C LEU A 153 -24.47 -73.92 6.69
N GLU A 154 -24.50 -74.93 7.56
CA GLU A 154 -23.53 -75.10 8.66
C GLU A 154 -22.15 -75.50 8.12
N LYS A 155 -22.10 -76.33 7.07
CA LYS A 155 -20.86 -76.66 6.35
C LYS A 155 -20.26 -75.43 5.69
N TRP A 156 -21.07 -74.68 4.95
CA TRP A 156 -20.64 -73.42 4.33
C TRP A 156 -20.15 -72.40 5.36
N SER A 157 -20.82 -72.29 6.51
CA SER A 157 -20.39 -71.42 7.63
C SER A 157 -19.04 -71.83 8.24
N LEU A 158 -18.65 -73.10 8.15
CA LEU A 158 -17.35 -73.59 8.61
C LEU A 158 -16.26 -73.42 7.54
N GLU A 159 -16.60 -73.47 6.26
CA GLU A 159 -15.67 -73.32 5.14
C GLU A 159 -15.35 -71.84 4.82
N LEU A 160 -16.29 -70.92 5.07
CA LEU A 160 -16.11 -69.50 4.76
C LEU A 160 -14.86 -68.86 5.41
N PRO A 161 -14.53 -69.08 6.70
CA PRO A 161 -13.31 -68.54 7.31
C PRO A 161 -12.03 -68.97 6.58
N ASP A 162 -11.92 -70.24 6.18
CA ASP A 162 -10.76 -70.76 5.45
C ASP A 162 -10.64 -70.13 4.05
N VAL A 163 -11.77 -69.98 3.36
CA VAL A 163 -11.83 -69.28 2.07
C VAL A 163 -11.41 -67.82 2.20
N LEU A 164 -11.88 -67.13 3.25
CA LEU A 164 -11.50 -65.74 3.54
C LEU A 164 -10.01 -65.61 3.83
N ASP A 165 -9.41 -66.52 4.60
CA ASP A 165 -7.98 -66.52 4.90
C ASP A 165 -7.12 -66.72 3.63
N VAL A 166 -7.55 -67.61 2.72
CA VAL A 166 -6.89 -67.81 1.42
C VAL A 166 -6.97 -66.55 0.57
N LEU A 167 -8.17 -65.96 0.42
CA LEU A 167 -8.37 -64.76 -0.39
C LEU A 167 -7.60 -63.55 0.17
N LEU A 168 -7.53 -63.42 1.50
CA LEU A 168 -6.71 -62.42 2.18
C LEU A 168 -5.21 -62.62 1.90
N ALA A 169 -4.71 -63.85 1.98
CA ALA A 169 -3.31 -64.16 1.69
C ALA A 169 -2.95 -63.89 0.22
N GLU A 170 -3.86 -64.18 -0.70
CA GLU A 170 -3.71 -63.92 -2.15
C GLU A 170 -3.92 -62.44 -2.52
N ARG A 171 -4.32 -61.58 -1.57
CA ARG A 171 -4.63 -60.15 -1.77
C ARG A 171 -5.73 -59.91 -2.82
N ARG A 172 -6.69 -60.83 -2.94
CA ARG A 172 -7.80 -60.74 -3.91
C ARG A 172 -8.95 -59.89 -3.36
N VAL A 173 -8.70 -58.60 -3.19
CA VAL A 173 -9.56 -57.65 -2.47
C VAL A 173 -11.03 -57.69 -2.90
N ASP A 174 -11.33 -57.64 -4.21
CA ASP A 174 -12.72 -57.60 -4.69
C ASP A 174 -13.49 -58.90 -4.40
N GLU A 175 -12.78 -60.03 -4.44
CA GLU A 175 -13.34 -61.35 -4.14
C GLU A 175 -13.51 -61.55 -2.65
N THR A 176 -12.56 -61.07 -1.83
CA THR A 176 -12.71 -61.02 -0.37
C THR A 176 -13.91 -60.17 0.02
N LEU A 177 -14.09 -59.00 -0.60
CA LEU A 177 -15.26 -58.14 -0.33
C LEU A 177 -16.57 -58.81 -0.72
N SER A 178 -16.61 -59.51 -1.87
CA SER A 178 -17.81 -60.21 -2.31
C SER A 178 -18.16 -61.39 -1.39
N ALA A 179 -17.15 -62.15 -0.95
CA ALA A 179 -17.32 -63.23 0.02
C ALA A 179 -17.75 -62.72 1.41
N LEU A 180 -17.26 -61.54 1.83
CA LEU A 180 -17.71 -60.87 3.06
C LEU A 180 -19.17 -60.40 2.96
N ASP A 181 -19.57 -59.81 1.83
CA ASP A 181 -20.95 -59.37 1.57
C ASP A 181 -21.91 -60.58 1.60
N GLU A 182 -21.52 -61.72 1.00
CA GLU A 182 -22.27 -62.98 1.05
C GLU A 182 -22.33 -63.56 2.47
N GLY A 183 -21.19 -63.56 3.19
CA GLY A 183 -21.07 -63.92 4.60
C GLY A 183 -22.06 -63.16 5.50
N GLU A 184 -22.12 -61.85 5.35
CA GLU A 184 -23.00 -60.98 6.13
C GLU A 184 -24.47 -61.19 5.78
N HIS A 185 -24.80 -61.35 4.51
CA HIS A 185 -26.17 -61.65 4.08
C HIS A 185 -26.65 -62.98 4.68
N VAL A 186 -25.82 -64.03 4.63
CA VAL A 186 -26.14 -65.34 5.20
C VAL A 186 -26.25 -65.28 6.71
N ALA A 187 -25.36 -64.56 7.40
CA ALA A 187 -25.45 -64.37 8.85
C ALA A 187 -26.73 -63.63 9.27
N ALA A 188 -27.14 -62.59 8.53
CA ALA A 188 -28.38 -61.84 8.77
C ALA A 188 -29.63 -62.69 8.51
N ASP A 189 -29.66 -63.46 7.42
CA ASP A 189 -30.77 -64.35 7.07
C ASP A 189 -30.91 -65.49 8.09
N ALA A 190 -29.79 -66.06 8.55
CA ALA A 190 -29.76 -67.07 9.60
C ALA A 190 -30.23 -66.53 10.95
N GLN A 191 -29.91 -65.28 11.28
CA GLN A 191 -30.39 -64.61 12.49
C GLN A 191 -31.92 -64.38 12.45
N GLN A 192 -32.48 -64.05 11.28
CA GLN A 192 -33.91 -63.81 11.11
C GLN A 192 -34.73 -65.11 11.09
N LYS A 193 -34.19 -66.17 10.47
CA LYS A 193 -34.87 -67.47 10.30
C LYS A 193 -34.58 -68.48 11.42
N GLY A 194 -33.62 -68.19 12.30
CA GLY A 194 -33.19 -69.12 13.37
C GLY A 194 -32.58 -70.41 12.84
N SER A 195 -31.93 -70.36 11.66
CA SER A 195 -31.45 -71.55 10.93
C SER A 195 -30.07 -72.04 11.35
N LEU A 196 -29.36 -71.30 12.20
CA LEU A 196 -28.06 -71.66 12.78
C LEU A 196 -28.15 -71.65 14.30
N SER A 197 -27.36 -72.50 14.96
CA SER A 197 -27.20 -72.43 16.41
C SER A 197 -26.61 -71.07 16.82
N PRO A 198 -26.97 -70.54 18.01
CA PRO A 198 -26.48 -69.24 18.46
C PRO A 198 -24.95 -69.19 18.58
N THR A 199 -24.31 -70.33 18.89
CA THR A 199 -22.86 -70.45 18.95
C THR A 199 -22.21 -70.39 17.56
N ALA A 200 -22.78 -71.09 16.57
CA ALA A 200 -22.29 -71.08 15.19
C ALA A 200 -22.47 -69.71 14.52
N LEU A 201 -23.59 -69.04 14.81
CA LEU A 201 -23.85 -67.69 14.34
C LEU A 201 -22.86 -66.68 14.94
N ALA A 202 -22.56 -66.79 16.24
CA ALA A 202 -21.55 -65.95 16.89
C ALA A 202 -20.14 -66.21 16.34
N SER A 203 -19.76 -67.47 16.07
CA SER A 203 -18.46 -67.78 15.46
C SER A 203 -18.34 -67.25 14.04
N LEU A 204 -19.39 -67.33 13.23
CA LEU A 204 -19.44 -66.78 11.88
C LEU A 204 -19.32 -65.24 11.91
N GLN A 205 -20.08 -64.57 12.78
CA GLN A 205 -19.99 -63.11 12.95
C GLN A 205 -18.60 -62.68 13.42
N ASN A 206 -17.98 -63.42 14.34
CA ASN A 206 -16.62 -63.16 14.78
C ASN A 206 -15.62 -63.32 13.63
N ALA A 207 -15.70 -64.40 12.85
CA ALA A 207 -14.83 -64.64 11.70
C ALA A 207 -14.96 -63.55 10.62
N ILE A 208 -16.19 -63.13 10.31
CA ILE A 208 -16.46 -62.01 9.39
C ILE A 208 -15.86 -60.71 9.94
N SER A 209 -16.07 -60.41 11.23
CA SER A 209 -15.55 -59.18 11.85
C SER A 209 -14.01 -59.15 11.90
N ASP A 210 -13.39 -60.29 12.18
CA ASP A 210 -11.93 -60.44 12.22
C ASP A 210 -11.33 -60.30 10.81
N CYS A 211 -11.91 -60.97 9.81
CA CYS A 211 -11.50 -60.82 8.42
C CYS A 211 -11.68 -59.38 7.92
N ARG A 212 -12.78 -58.69 8.25
CA ARG A 212 -12.98 -57.27 7.92
C ARG A 212 -11.89 -56.39 8.54
N SER A 213 -11.56 -56.62 9.81
CA SER A 213 -10.51 -55.87 10.49
C SER A 213 -9.13 -56.13 9.85
N ARG A 214 -8.80 -57.38 9.53
CA ARG A 214 -7.55 -57.75 8.87
C ARG A 214 -7.45 -57.17 7.45
N LEU A 215 -8.52 -57.23 6.66
CA LEU A 215 -8.57 -56.62 5.33
C LEU A 215 -8.41 -55.10 5.40
N ALA A 216 -9.11 -54.45 6.34
CA ALA A 216 -9.01 -53.01 6.53
C ALA A 216 -7.58 -52.58 6.91
N GLU A 217 -6.89 -53.34 7.75
CA GLU A 217 -5.50 -53.05 8.09
C GLU A 217 -4.55 -53.23 6.90
N GLN A 218 -4.70 -54.32 6.13
CA GLN A 218 -3.90 -54.55 4.91
C GLN A 218 -4.11 -53.44 3.87
N LEU A 219 -5.35 -53.00 3.67
CA LEU A 219 -5.67 -51.91 2.74
C LEU A 219 -5.15 -50.56 3.24
N ALA A 220 -5.25 -50.30 4.55
CA ALA A 220 -4.70 -49.09 5.15
C ALA A 220 -3.17 -49.04 5.04
N GLU A 221 -2.49 -50.17 5.25
CA GLU A 221 -1.04 -50.28 5.06
C GLU A 221 -0.67 -50.05 3.59
N ALA A 222 -1.39 -50.67 2.65
CA ALA A 222 -1.17 -50.48 1.22
C ALA A 222 -1.36 -49.01 0.79
N ALA A 223 -2.37 -48.31 1.32
CA ALA A 223 -2.63 -46.91 1.02
C ALA A 223 -1.55 -45.96 1.58
N HIS A 224 -0.86 -46.34 2.65
CA HIS A 224 0.25 -45.56 3.21
C HIS A 224 1.58 -45.74 2.44
N GLN A 225 1.70 -46.75 1.58
CA GLN A 225 2.96 -46.98 0.88
C GLN A 225 3.21 -45.91 -0.20
N PRO A 226 4.41 -45.28 -0.25
CA PRO A 226 4.72 -44.22 -1.24
C PRO A 226 4.65 -44.66 -2.72
N SER A 227 4.69 -45.97 -2.98
CA SER A 227 4.57 -46.60 -4.30
C SER A 227 3.13 -46.68 -4.79
N THR A 228 2.15 -46.79 -3.89
CA THR A 228 0.73 -46.95 -4.21
C THR A 228 0.16 -45.63 -4.72
N ARG A 229 -0.22 -45.57 -6.00
CA ARG A 229 -0.57 -44.30 -6.66
C ARG A 229 -1.78 -44.42 -7.57
N GLY A 230 -2.46 -43.30 -7.78
CA GLY A 230 -3.51 -43.16 -8.79
C GLY A 230 -4.61 -44.21 -8.62
N ALA A 231 -4.75 -45.10 -9.60
CA ALA A 231 -5.81 -46.11 -9.62
C ALA A 231 -5.71 -47.11 -8.45
N GLU A 232 -4.49 -47.53 -8.07
CA GLU A 232 -4.28 -48.48 -6.97
C GLU A 232 -4.68 -47.88 -5.62
N LEU A 233 -4.29 -46.61 -5.39
CA LEU A 233 -4.70 -45.87 -4.20
C LEU A 233 -6.22 -45.72 -4.17
N ARG A 234 -6.85 -45.29 -5.28
CA ARG A 234 -8.31 -45.17 -5.37
C ARG A 234 -9.02 -46.50 -5.12
N ALA A 235 -8.49 -47.62 -5.63
CA ALA A 235 -9.06 -48.94 -5.40
C ALA A 235 -8.98 -49.34 -3.91
N ALA A 236 -7.84 -49.15 -3.26
CA ALA A 236 -7.67 -49.43 -1.83
C ALA A 236 -8.59 -48.58 -0.95
N ILE A 237 -8.70 -47.27 -1.23
CA ILE A 237 -9.60 -46.36 -0.50
C ILE A 237 -11.07 -46.70 -0.76
N SER A 238 -11.45 -47.08 -1.99
CA SER A 238 -12.81 -47.50 -2.31
C SER A 238 -13.19 -48.80 -1.59
N ALA A 239 -12.25 -49.75 -1.51
CA ALA A 239 -12.42 -50.98 -0.75
C ALA A 239 -12.59 -50.72 0.75
N LEU A 240 -11.79 -49.82 1.34
CA LEU A 240 -11.96 -49.38 2.74
C LEU A 240 -13.31 -48.71 2.99
N LYS A 241 -13.77 -47.85 2.05
CA LYS A 241 -15.10 -47.25 2.13
C LYS A 241 -16.20 -48.32 2.12
N ARG A 242 -16.10 -49.33 1.25
CA ARG A 242 -17.04 -50.47 1.20
C ARG A 242 -17.04 -51.28 2.49
N LEU A 243 -15.90 -51.39 3.18
CA LEU A 243 -15.81 -52.00 4.52
C LEU A 243 -16.43 -51.15 5.64
N GLY A 244 -17.03 -50.01 5.34
CA GLY A 244 -17.69 -49.14 6.33
C GLY A 244 -16.73 -48.21 7.08
N ASP A 245 -15.44 -48.21 6.73
CA ASP A 245 -14.41 -47.35 7.35
C ASP A 245 -14.12 -46.10 6.51
N GLY A 246 -15.19 -45.39 6.14
CA GLY A 246 -15.13 -44.20 5.29
C GLY A 246 -14.26 -43.05 5.85
N PRO A 247 -14.36 -42.67 7.14
CA PRO A 247 -13.54 -41.62 7.73
C PRO A 247 -12.03 -41.92 7.72
N ARG A 248 -11.64 -43.16 8.03
CA ARG A 248 -10.23 -43.56 7.93
C ARG A 248 -9.79 -43.55 6.47
N ALA A 249 -10.60 -44.11 5.56
CA ALA A 249 -10.31 -44.09 4.12
C ALA A 249 -10.08 -42.66 3.59
N HIS A 250 -10.93 -41.71 3.99
CA HIS A 250 -10.81 -40.31 3.59
C HIS A 250 -9.51 -39.68 4.12
N THR A 251 -9.21 -39.88 5.41
CA THR A 251 -7.98 -39.39 6.05
C THR A 251 -6.73 -39.96 5.36
N LEU A 252 -6.73 -41.26 5.03
CA LEU A 252 -5.63 -41.93 4.34
C LEU A 252 -5.39 -41.36 2.94
N LEU A 253 -6.46 -41.10 2.19
CA LEU A 253 -6.36 -40.49 0.85
C LEU A 253 -5.70 -39.10 0.93
N LEU A 254 -6.13 -38.25 1.85
CA LEU A 254 -5.55 -36.91 2.04
C LEU A 254 -4.10 -36.98 2.52
N ASN A 255 -3.77 -37.92 3.43
CA ASN A 255 -2.41 -38.12 3.91
C ASN A 255 -1.46 -38.60 2.78
N ALA A 256 -1.91 -39.51 1.91
CA ALA A 256 -1.13 -39.96 0.77
C ALA A 256 -0.82 -38.80 -0.20
N HIS A 257 -1.81 -37.95 -0.49
CA HIS A 257 -1.60 -36.74 -1.29
C HIS A 257 -0.65 -35.74 -0.61
N HIS A 258 -0.78 -35.56 0.71
CA HIS A 258 0.09 -34.67 1.49
C HIS A 258 1.55 -35.14 1.51
N GLN A 259 1.80 -36.43 1.77
CA GLN A 259 3.15 -37.01 1.77
C GLN A 259 3.83 -36.87 0.40
N ARG A 260 3.06 -37.08 -0.68
CA ARG A 260 3.55 -36.91 -2.05
C ARG A 260 3.89 -35.45 -2.35
N LEU A 261 3.07 -34.51 -1.91
CA LEU A 261 3.35 -33.09 -2.02
C LEU A 261 4.65 -32.74 -1.28
N GLN A 262 4.81 -33.19 -0.03
CA GLN A 262 6.04 -32.97 0.74
C GLN A 262 7.29 -33.51 0.03
N TYR A 263 7.22 -34.73 -0.51
CA TYR A 263 8.33 -35.31 -1.28
C TYR A 263 8.69 -34.46 -2.50
N ASN A 264 7.70 -34.02 -3.28
CA ASN A 264 7.92 -33.19 -4.46
C ASN A 264 8.52 -31.82 -4.08
N MET A 265 8.12 -31.25 -2.94
CA MET A 265 8.62 -29.97 -2.44
C MET A 265 10.10 -30.02 -2.03
N GLN A 266 10.64 -31.17 -1.64
CA GLN A 266 12.08 -31.31 -1.29
C GLN A 266 13.01 -30.96 -2.46
N SER A 267 12.52 -31.07 -3.69
CA SER A 267 13.27 -30.70 -4.90
C SER A 267 13.31 -29.18 -5.17
N LEU A 268 12.41 -28.41 -4.54
CA LEU A 268 12.33 -26.97 -4.73
C LEU A 268 13.28 -26.24 -3.78
N ARG A 269 14.31 -25.60 -4.35
CA ARG A 269 15.20 -24.70 -3.60
C ARG A 269 14.82 -23.25 -3.84
N PRO A 270 14.62 -22.45 -2.77
CA PRO A 270 14.55 -20.99 -2.89
C PRO A 270 15.86 -20.48 -3.49
N SER A 271 15.79 -19.85 -4.65
CA SER A 271 16.96 -19.19 -5.25
C SER A 271 17.16 -17.83 -4.58
N SER A 272 18.40 -17.53 -4.16
CA SER A 272 18.73 -16.24 -3.51
C SER A 272 18.84 -15.06 -4.47
N THR A 273 18.82 -15.31 -5.79
CA THR A 273 19.17 -14.32 -6.82
C THR A 273 17.99 -13.89 -7.70
N SER A 274 16.88 -14.61 -7.72
CA SER A 274 15.68 -14.23 -8.50
C SER A 274 14.65 -13.55 -7.60
N TYR A 275 14.06 -12.44 -8.09
CA TYR A 275 12.84 -11.92 -7.48
C TYR A 275 11.80 -13.05 -7.51
N GLY A 276 11.22 -13.39 -6.35
CA GLY A 276 10.68 -14.72 -6.03
C GLY A 276 9.49 -15.27 -6.86
N GLY A 277 9.19 -14.69 -8.02
CA GLY A 277 8.13 -15.14 -8.94
C GLY A 277 8.33 -16.57 -9.44
N ALA A 278 9.55 -16.97 -9.85
CA ALA A 278 9.81 -18.33 -10.33
C ALA A 278 9.60 -19.39 -9.23
N TYR A 279 10.07 -19.11 -8.01
CA TYR A 279 9.83 -19.96 -6.84
C TYR A 279 8.33 -20.05 -6.54
N THR A 280 7.64 -18.91 -6.55
CA THR A 280 6.18 -18.85 -6.31
C THR A 280 5.42 -19.66 -7.36
N ALA A 281 5.77 -19.56 -8.65
CA ALA A 281 5.15 -20.32 -9.71
C ALA A 281 5.31 -21.83 -9.54
N ALA A 282 6.54 -22.29 -9.30
CA ALA A 282 6.82 -23.71 -9.13
C ALA A 282 6.12 -24.29 -7.88
N LEU A 283 6.18 -23.58 -6.76
CA LEU A 283 5.50 -23.99 -5.53
C LEU A 283 3.98 -23.97 -5.68
N SER A 284 3.43 -22.92 -6.29
CA SER A 284 1.99 -22.76 -6.53
C SER A 284 1.46 -23.87 -7.43
N GLN A 285 2.20 -24.23 -8.48
CA GLN A 285 1.86 -25.35 -9.34
C GLN A 285 1.82 -26.68 -8.57
N LEU A 286 2.82 -26.98 -7.72
CA LEU A 286 2.82 -28.22 -6.93
C LEU A 286 1.63 -28.28 -5.96
N VAL A 287 1.40 -27.22 -5.18
CA VAL A 287 0.37 -27.21 -4.14
C VAL A 287 -1.02 -27.28 -4.76
N PHE A 288 -1.35 -26.40 -5.72
CA PHE A 288 -2.69 -26.34 -6.26
C PHE A 288 -3.02 -27.51 -7.20
N SER A 289 -2.02 -28.11 -7.88
CA SER A 289 -2.26 -29.36 -8.61
C SER A 289 -2.48 -30.57 -7.68
N ALA A 290 -1.78 -30.63 -6.54
CA ALA A 290 -2.04 -31.66 -5.53
C ALA A 290 -3.45 -31.53 -4.93
N ILE A 291 -3.89 -30.29 -4.65
CA ILE A 291 -5.25 -30.01 -4.20
C ILE A 291 -6.29 -30.43 -5.23
N ALA A 292 -6.10 -30.08 -6.52
CA ALA A 292 -7.00 -30.51 -7.59
C ALA A 292 -7.08 -32.04 -7.71
N GLN A 293 -5.94 -32.73 -7.63
CA GLN A 293 -5.90 -34.19 -7.70
C GLN A 293 -6.61 -34.84 -6.52
N ALA A 294 -6.36 -34.36 -5.29
CA ALA A 294 -7.04 -34.85 -4.10
C ALA A 294 -8.55 -34.62 -4.19
N ALA A 295 -8.99 -33.45 -4.66
CA ALA A 295 -10.41 -33.15 -4.84
C ALA A 295 -11.08 -34.10 -5.85
N ASN A 296 -10.45 -34.33 -7.01
CA ASN A 296 -10.96 -35.26 -8.01
C ASN A 296 -11.03 -36.70 -7.49
N ASP A 297 -9.99 -37.16 -6.78
CA ASP A 297 -9.97 -38.51 -6.20
C ASP A 297 -11.04 -38.65 -5.10
N CYS A 298 -11.21 -37.64 -4.24
CA CYS A 298 -12.24 -37.61 -3.21
C CYS A 298 -13.64 -37.70 -3.83
N VAL A 299 -13.95 -36.89 -4.85
CA VAL A 299 -15.25 -36.95 -5.54
C VAL A 299 -15.46 -38.32 -6.19
N SER A 300 -14.41 -38.93 -6.76
CA SER A 300 -14.51 -40.24 -7.42
C SER A 300 -14.82 -41.40 -6.47
N VAL A 301 -14.37 -41.32 -5.20
CA VAL A 301 -14.52 -42.40 -4.21
C VAL A 301 -15.69 -42.12 -3.24
N PHE A 302 -15.84 -40.88 -2.81
CA PHE A 302 -16.79 -40.49 -1.76
C PHE A 302 -18.06 -39.83 -2.31
N GLY A 303 -18.10 -39.38 -3.57
CA GLY A 303 -19.26 -38.67 -4.13
C GLY A 303 -19.50 -37.32 -3.47
N GLU A 304 -20.76 -36.85 -3.46
CA GLU A 304 -21.17 -35.55 -2.89
C GLU A 304 -21.57 -35.65 -1.40
N GLU A 305 -20.86 -36.45 -0.60
CA GLU A 305 -21.12 -36.57 0.82
C GLU A 305 -20.58 -35.33 1.59
N SER A 306 -21.48 -34.58 2.25
CA SER A 306 -21.17 -33.29 2.88
C SER A 306 -20.09 -33.34 3.96
N ALA A 307 -19.94 -34.47 4.66
CA ALA A 307 -18.95 -34.64 5.73
C ALA A 307 -17.52 -34.63 5.17
N TYR A 308 -17.26 -35.45 4.14
CA TYR A 308 -15.94 -35.55 3.49
C TYR A 308 -15.58 -34.28 2.70
N ALA A 309 -16.58 -33.64 2.07
CA ALA A 309 -16.37 -32.36 1.39
C ALA A 309 -15.85 -31.26 2.35
N SER A 310 -16.37 -31.21 3.58
CA SER A 310 -15.94 -30.23 4.59
C SER A 310 -14.50 -30.46 5.04
N GLU A 311 -14.13 -31.71 5.28
CA GLU A 311 -12.75 -32.09 5.63
C GLU A 311 -11.76 -31.79 4.50
N LEU A 312 -12.14 -32.04 3.24
CA LEU A 312 -11.33 -31.70 2.07
C LEU A 312 -11.08 -30.19 1.97
N VAL A 313 -12.11 -29.36 2.20
CA VAL A 313 -11.98 -27.90 2.20
C VAL A 313 -11.06 -27.41 3.32
N LEU A 314 -11.15 -27.99 4.52
CA LEU A 314 -10.23 -27.67 5.63
C LEU A 314 -8.79 -28.05 5.29
N TRP A 315 -8.58 -29.24 4.72
CA TRP A 315 -7.26 -29.70 4.29
C TRP A 315 -6.66 -28.80 3.20
N ALA A 316 -7.44 -28.44 2.19
CA ALA A 316 -7.02 -27.54 1.13
C ALA A 316 -6.72 -26.12 1.64
N SER A 317 -7.53 -25.63 2.58
CA SER A 317 -7.29 -24.34 3.23
C SER A 317 -5.97 -24.35 4.01
N LYS A 318 -5.70 -25.43 4.76
CA LYS A 318 -4.45 -25.58 5.50
C LYS A 318 -3.22 -25.62 4.58
N LEU A 319 -3.29 -26.37 3.48
CA LEU A 319 -2.22 -26.38 2.47
C LEU A 319 -2.00 -24.99 1.84
N THR A 320 -3.08 -24.25 1.61
CA THR A 320 -3.02 -22.89 1.07
C THR A 320 -2.37 -21.91 2.06
N GLU A 321 -2.64 -22.07 3.36
CA GLU A 321 -1.98 -21.30 4.42
C GLU A 321 -0.48 -21.60 4.49
N ASP A 322 -0.09 -22.87 4.48
CA ASP A 322 1.31 -23.29 4.54
C ASP A 322 2.08 -22.82 3.29
N PHE A 323 1.44 -22.91 2.12
CA PHE A 323 1.93 -22.31 0.88
C PHE A 323 2.17 -20.80 1.03
N ALA A 324 1.19 -20.06 1.52
CA ALA A 324 1.30 -18.62 1.69
C ALA A 324 2.42 -18.25 2.66
N LEU A 325 2.63 -19.03 3.73
CA LEU A 325 3.75 -18.83 4.67
C LEU A 325 5.11 -19.00 3.98
N LEU A 326 5.27 -20.02 3.14
CA LEU A 326 6.51 -20.24 2.39
C LEU A 326 6.78 -19.12 1.38
N VAL A 327 5.77 -18.71 0.61
CA VAL A 327 5.89 -17.59 -0.34
C VAL A 327 6.22 -16.29 0.40
N LYS A 328 5.57 -16.02 1.55
CA LYS A 328 5.90 -14.87 2.39
C LYS A 328 7.37 -14.87 2.80
N ARG A 329 7.84 -16.00 3.33
CA ARG A 329 9.20 -16.12 3.87
C ARG A 329 10.27 -16.03 2.78
N HIS A 330 10.05 -16.67 1.64
CA HIS A 330 11.10 -16.90 0.64
C HIS A 330 11.00 -15.99 -0.60
N ALA A 331 9.86 -15.35 -0.85
CA ALA A 331 9.67 -14.46 -2.01
C ALA A 331 9.27 -13.03 -1.62
N LEU A 332 8.31 -12.87 -0.69
CA LEU A 332 7.73 -11.55 -0.40
C LEU A 332 8.47 -10.75 0.67
N ALA A 333 9.00 -11.37 1.74
CA ALA A 333 9.52 -10.61 2.89
C ALA A 333 10.67 -9.65 2.51
N SER A 334 11.65 -10.14 1.74
CA SER A 334 12.79 -9.31 1.30
C SER A 334 12.39 -8.32 0.22
N SER A 335 11.55 -8.72 -0.73
CA SER A 335 11.11 -7.83 -1.82
C SER A 335 10.20 -6.72 -1.29
N ALA A 336 9.24 -7.03 -0.42
CA ALA A 336 8.36 -6.06 0.22
C ALA A 336 9.14 -5.04 1.07
N ALA A 337 10.10 -5.49 1.88
CA ALA A 337 10.92 -4.60 2.69
C ALA A 337 11.76 -3.61 1.84
N ALA A 338 12.19 -4.02 0.64
CA ALA A 338 12.89 -3.15 -0.31
C ALA A 338 11.95 -2.31 -1.21
N GLY A 339 10.64 -2.41 -1.01
CA GLY A 339 9.61 -1.77 -1.85
C GLY A 339 9.44 -2.41 -3.23
N GLY A 340 9.89 -3.64 -3.44
CA GLY A 340 9.74 -4.42 -4.67
C GLY A 340 8.29 -4.80 -4.99
N LEU A 341 7.47 -3.79 -5.27
CA LEU A 341 6.03 -3.92 -5.48
C LEU A 341 5.70 -4.77 -6.70
N ARG A 342 6.44 -4.62 -7.82
CA ARG A 342 6.32 -5.51 -8.99
C ARG A 342 6.46 -6.99 -8.64
N ALA A 343 7.52 -7.33 -7.91
CA ALA A 343 7.78 -8.71 -7.52
C ALA A 343 6.67 -9.24 -6.60
N ALA A 344 6.18 -8.41 -5.67
CA ALA A 344 5.05 -8.76 -4.82
C ALA A 344 3.76 -8.98 -5.63
N ALA A 345 3.47 -8.08 -6.58
CA ALA A 345 2.32 -8.16 -7.47
C ALA A 345 2.34 -9.43 -8.32
N GLU A 346 3.49 -9.76 -8.94
CA GLU A 346 3.67 -10.97 -9.73
C GLU A 346 3.46 -12.24 -8.89
N CYS A 347 4.04 -12.32 -7.68
CA CYS A 347 3.85 -13.48 -6.80
C CYS A 347 2.38 -13.68 -6.42
N VAL A 348 1.67 -12.59 -6.09
CA VAL A 348 0.24 -12.65 -5.77
C VAL A 348 -0.58 -13.05 -7.00
N GLN A 349 -0.30 -12.49 -8.17
CA GLN A 349 -1.01 -12.84 -9.41
C GLN A 349 -0.83 -14.31 -9.80
N ILE A 350 0.39 -14.84 -9.70
CA ILE A 350 0.68 -16.25 -9.97
C ILE A 350 -0.15 -17.15 -9.04
N ALA A 351 -0.17 -16.84 -7.74
CA ALA A 351 -0.90 -17.62 -6.76
C ALA A 351 -2.42 -17.56 -6.97
N LEU A 352 -2.98 -16.36 -7.20
CA LEU A 352 -4.39 -16.18 -7.51
C LEU A 352 -4.78 -16.83 -8.84
N GLY A 353 -3.91 -16.78 -9.84
CA GLY A 353 -4.12 -17.44 -11.13
C GLY A 353 -4.36 -18.94 -10.97
N HIS A 354 -3.51 -19.64 -10.21
CA HIS A 354 -3.72 -21.07 -9.95
C HIS A 354 -4.95 -21.36 -9.07
N CYS A 355 -5.25 -20.52 -8.07
CA CYS A 355 -6.48 -20.67 -7.28
C CYS A 355 -7.75 -20.48 -8.13
N SER A 356 -7.74 -19.56 -9.10
CA SER A 356 -8.89 -19.32 -9.98
C SER A 356 -9.25 -20.55 -10.85
N LEU A 357 -8.27 -21.39 -11.17
CA LEU A 357 -8.50 -22.66 -11.87
C LEU A 357 -9.23 -23.68 -10.98
N LEU A 358 -8.96 -23.68 -9.67
CA LEU A 358 -9.65 -24.52 -8.68
C LEU A 358 -11.06 -24.00 -8.38
N GLU A 359 -11.27 -22.69 -8.44
CA GLU A 359 -12.60 -22.08 -8.28
C GLU A 359 -13.58 -22.56 -9.35
N ALA A 360 -13.11 -22.76 -10.59
CA ALA A 360 -13.91 -23.36 -11.65
C ALA A 360 -14.34 -24.81 -11.36
N GLN A 361 -13.66 -25.49 -10.42
CA GLN A 361 -13.96 -26.85 -9.94
C GLN A 361 -14.72 -26.86 -8.61
N GLY A 362 -15.18 -25.70 -8.11
CA GLY A 362 -15.96 -25.58 -6.87
C GLY A 362 -15.14 -25.33 -5.60
N MET A 363 -13.83 -25.09 -5.71
CA MET A 363 -12.92 -24.87 -4.56
C MET A 363 -12.42 -23.43 -4.50
N ALA A 364 -13.06 -22.59 -3.66
CA ALA A 364 -12.76 -21.16 -3.55
C ALA A 364 -11.67 -20.84 -2.52
N LEU A 365 -10.44 -20.62 -2.99
CA LEU A 365 -9.25 -20.37 -2.15
C LEU A 365 -8.67 -18.95 -2.32
N CYS A 366 -9.06 -18.18 -3.33
CA CYS A 366 -8.56 -16.81 -3.52
C CYS A 366 -8.75 -15.90 -2.29
N PRO A 367 -9.90 -15.91 -1.58
CA PRO A 367 -10.09 -15.06 -0.40
C PRO A 367 -9.07 -15.32 0.72
N VAL A 368 -8.65 -16.58 0.89
CA VAL A 368 -7.63 -16.97 1.88
C VAL A 368 -6.28 -16.34 1.51
N LEU A 369 -5.85 -16.47 0.25
CA LEU A 369 -4.61 -15.87 -0.23
C LEU A 369 -4.61 -14.35 -0.15
N LEU A 370 -5.71 -13.70 -0.55
CA LEU A 370 -5.83 -12.24 -0.48
C LEU A 370 -5.66 -11.75 0.97
N LYS A 371 -6.33 -12.40 1.93
CA LYS A 371 -6.19 -12.08 3.36
C LYS A 371 -4.75 -12.28 3.85
N LEU A 372 -4.09 -13.35 3.43
CA LEU A 372 -2.74 -13.65 3.87
C LEU A 372 -1.70 -12.72 3.25
N PHE A 373 -1.73 -12.46 1.94
CA PHE A 373 -0.70 -11.65 1.29
C PHE A 373 -0.88 -10.15 1.48
N ARG A 374 -2.07 -9.67 1.84
CA ARG A 374 -2.36 -8.24 2.01
C ARG A 374 -1.34 -7.46 2.84
N PRO A 375 -0.93 -7.89 4.05
CA PRO A 375 0.05 -7.14 4.84
C PRO A 375 1.42 -7.00 4.16
N SER A 376 1.85 -8.04 3.42
CA SER A 376 3.13 -7.99 2.68
C SER A 376 3.06 -7.07 1.48
N VAL A 377 1.91 -6.99 0.82
CA VAL A 377 1.69 -6.07 -0.30
C VAL A 377 1.56 -4.62 0.18
N GLU A 378 0.85 -4.38 1.27
CA GLU A 378 0.76 -3.06 1.91
C GLU A 378 2.16 -2.58 2.35
N GLN A 379 2.96 -3.44 2.97
CA GLN A 379 4.36 -3.13 3.27
C GLN A 379 5.18 -2.78 2.01
N ALA A 380 5.00 -3.53 0.92
CA ALA A 380 5.69 -3.26 -0.35
C ALA A 380 5.26 -1.93 -0.97
N LEU A 381 3.97 -1.59 -0.85
CA LEU A 381 3.38 -0.33 -1.31
C LEU A 381 3.99 0.85 -0.54
N ASP A 382 3.98 0.79 0.79
CA ASP A 382 4.48 1.85 1.67
C ASP A 382 5.99 2.07 1.49
N ALA A 383 6.77 0.98 1.42
CA ALA A 383 8.21 1.06 1.15
C ALA A 383 8.50 1.62 -0.26
N ASN A 384 7.62 1.35 -1.25
CA ASN A 384 7.75 1.91 -2.59
C ASN A 384 7.48 3.42 -2.60
N LEU A 385 6.38 3.86 -1.96
CA LEU A 385 6.04 5.27 -1.79
C LEU A 385 7.17 6.04 -1.11
N LYS A 386 7.71 5.49 -0.02
CA LYS A 386 8.85 6.08 0.69
C LYS A 386 10.09 6.22 -0.20
N ARG A 387 10.37 5.23 -1.06
CA ARG A 387 11.48 5.31 -2.01
C ARG A 387 11.24 6.37 -3.08
N ILE A 388 9.99 6.57 -3.54
CA ILE A 388 9.65 7.67 -4.45
C ILE A 388 9.96 9.00 -3.77
N GLU A 389 9.50 9.18 -2.52
CA GLU A 389 9.78 10.38 -1.72
C GLU A 389 11.29 10.62 -1.55
N GLU A 390 12.04 9.64 -1.05
CA GLU A 390 13.49 9.76 -0.82
C GLU A 390 14.28 10.02 -2.12
N SER A 391 13.94 9.31 -3.21
CA SER A 391 14.62 9.48 -4.51
C SER A 391 14.31 10.84 -5.15
N THR A 392 13.08 11.33 -4.99
CA THR A 392 12.68 12.63 -5.57
C THR A 392 13.23 13.78 -4.74
N ALA A 393 13.31 13.63 -3.41
CA ALA A 393 13.98 14.58 -2.53
C ALA A 393 15.48 14.71 -2.84
N ALA A 394 16.18 13.58 -3.04
CA ALA A 394 17.60 13.60 -3.40
C ALA A 394 17.87 14.26 -4.76
N LEU A 395 16.96 14.12 -5.73
CA LEU A 395 17.09 14.80 -7.02
C LEU A 395 16.69 16.27 -6.95
N ALA A 396 15.65 16.61 -6.19
CA ALA A 396 15.28 18.01 -5.94
C ALA A 396 16.44 18.77 -5.27
N ALA A 397 17.19 18.10 -4.38
CA ALA A 397 18.38 18.64 -3.74
C ALA A 397 19.46 19.12 -4.73
N ALA A 398 19.60 18.41 -5.85
CA ALA A 398 20.61 18.66 -6.88
C ALA A 398 20.03 19.24 -8.18
N ASP A 399 18.75 19.67 -8.17
CA ASP A 399 18.07 20.17 -9.37
C ASP A 399 18.46 21.63 -9.64
N ASP A 400 18.59 21.98 -10.92
CA ASP A 400 18.92 23.34 -11.38
C ASP A 400 17.67 24.13 -11.76
N TRP A 401 16.49 23.51 -11.61
CA TRP A 401 15.16 24.07 -11.94
C TRP A 401 14.98 24.46 -13.41
N VAL A 402 15.78 23.89 -14.31
CA VAL A 402 15.67 24.12 -15.74
C VAL A 402 14.64 23.16 -16.35
N LEU A 403 13.62 23.72 -17.00
CA LEU A 403 12.61 22.93 -17.70
C LEU A 403 13.16 22.38 -19.02
N THR A 404 13.35 21.07 -19.10
CA THR A 404 13.81 20.38 -20.30
C THR A 404 12.71 19.50 -20.86
N ASN A 405 12.73 19.27 -22.18
CA ASN A 405 11.91 18.23 -22.79
C ASN A 405 12.39 16.88 -22.27
N SER A 406 11.45 16.00 -21.91
CA SER A 406 11.80 14.63 -21.53
C SER A 406 12.66 14.00 -22.62
N PRO A 407 13.86 13.47 -22.31
CA PRO A 407 14.64 12.74 -23.30
C PRO A 407 13.78 11.55 -23.74
N ALA A 408 13.39 11.54 -25.00
CA ALA A 408 12.58 10.50 -25.60
C ALA A 408 13.21 9.13 -25.28
N THR A 409 12.70 8.47 -24.24
CA THR A 409 13.07 7.10 -23.98
C THR A 409 12.43 6.33 -25.13
N ASN A 410 13.26 5.71 -25.96
CA ASN A 410 12.92 4.98 -27.20
C ASN A 410 11.97 3.77 -27.02
N ARG A 411 11.02 3.82 -26.08
CA ARG A 411 9.84 2.97 -26.10
C ARG A 411 8.73 3.78 -26.77
N PRO A 412 8.32 3.46 -28.00
CA PRO A 412 7.10 4.04 -28.53
C PRO A 412 6.00 3.73 -27.52
N PHE A 413 5.33 4.79 -27.05
CA PHE A 413 4.09 4.74 -26.28
C PHE A 413 3.23 3.59 -26.82
N SER A 414 3.32 2.43 -26.16
CA SER A 414 2.64 1.23 -26.64
C SER A 414 1.17 1.41 -26.30
N ARG A 415 0.42 1.73 -27.36
CA ARG A 415 -1.04 1.90 -27.42
C ARG A 415 -1.55 3.13 -26.68
N ALA A 416 -1.27 4.30 -27.26
CA ALA A 416 -2.32 5.30 -27.36
C ALA A 416 -3.50 4.62 -28.08
N SER A 417 -4.53 4.26 -27.32
CA SER A 417 -5.83 3.94 -27.90
C SER A 417 -6.27 5.14 -28.73
N ASN A 418 -6.60 4.89 -29.99
CA ASN A 418 -7.28 5.82 -30.88
C ASN A 418 -8.45 6.49 -30.14
N ILE A 419 -8.24 7.70 -29.66
CA ILE A 419 -9.30 8.69 -29.52
C ILE A 419 -8.84 9.88 -30.34
N SER A 420 -9.56 10.03 -31.43
CA SER A 420 -9.49 11.05 -32.46
C SER A 420 -9.41 12.45 -31.87
N GLY A 421 -8.39 13.20 -32.29
CA GLY A 421 -8.25 14.63 -32.00
C GLY A 421 -6.86 15.08 -32.39
N GLY A 422 -6.69 15.51 -33.64
CA GLY A 422 -5.45 16.11 -34.12
C GLY A 422 -5.10 17.34 -33.26
N GLY A 423 -4.08 17.19 -32.44
CA GLY A 423 -3.49 18.26 -31.65
C GLY A 423 -2.02 17.93 -31.51
N ILE A 424 -1.17 18.89 -31.90
CA ILE A 424 0.27 18.86 -31.70
C ILE A 424 0.52 18.42 -30.25
N ALA A 425 1.16 17.27 -30.04
CA ALA A 425 1.51 16.82 -28.71
C ALA A 425 2.54 17.80 -28.14
N PHE A 426 2.08 18.79 -27.37
CA PHE A 426 2.96 19.69 -26.64
C PHE A 426 3.83 18.82 -25.72
N GLN A 427 5.13 18.79 -25.98
CA GLN A 427 6.06 18.14 -25.08
C GLN A 427 6.07 18.93 -23.78
N LEU A 428 5.58 18.32 -22.70
CA LEU A 428 5.59 18.92 -21.37
C LEU A 428 7.05 19.03 -20.91
N LYS A 429 7.53 20.27 -20.79
CA LYS A 429 8.83 20.55 -20.20
C LYS A 429 8.75 20.42 -18.68
N LEU A 430 9.73 19.75 -18.09
CA LEU A 430 9.83 19.48 -16.66
C LEU A 430 11.29 19.55 -16.23
N SER A 431 11.55 19.87 -14.96
CA SER A 431 12.90 19.73 -14.39
C SER A 431 13.26 18.26 -14.14
N SER A 432 14.53 18.00 -13.82
CA SER A 432 15.04 16.64 -13.64
C SER A 432 14.32 15.89 -12.49
N SER A 433 14.05 16.56 -11.37
CA SER A 433 13.33 15.99 -10.23
C SER A 433 11.88 15.67 -10.58
N ALA A 434 11.17 16.57 -11.28
CA ALA A 434 9.79 16.38 -11.70
C ALA A 434 9.64 15.26 -12.73
N GLN A 435 10.59 15.14 -13.67
CA GLN A 435 10.64 14.03 -14.62
C GLN A 435 10.80 12.69 -13.91
N ARG A 436 11.73 12.61 -12.94
CA ARG A 436 11.93 11.38 -12.17
C ARG A 436 10.69 11.04 -11.35
N PHE A 437 10.11 12.01 -10.64
CA PHE A 437 8.87 11.85 -9.89
C PHE A 437 7.78 11.23 -10.77
N ASN A 438 7.50 11.84 -11.93
CA ASN A 438 6.51 11.31 -12.86
C ASN A 438 6.85 9.88 -13.32
N SER A 439 8.11 9.61 -13.68
CA SER A 439 8.52 8.26 -14.13
C SER A 439 8.29 7.19 -13.06
N MET A 440 8.65 7.48 -11.80
CA MET A 440 8.47 6.52 -10.71
C MET A 440 7.00 6.32 -10.36
N VAL A 441 6.17 7.38 -10.43
CA VAL A 441 4.73 7.24 -10.23
C VAL A 441 4.07 6.44 -11.36
N GLN A 442 4.52 6.60 -12.61
CA GLN A 442 4.03 5.79 -13.74
C GLN A 442 4.36 4.30 -13.55
N GLU A 443 5.58 3.98 -13.13
CA GLU A 443 6.01 2.61 -12.79
C GLU A 443 5.22 2.06 -11.60
N PHE A 444 5.00 2.88 -10.57
CA PHE A 444 4.22 2.51 -9.40
C PHE A 444 2.78 2.15 -9.75
N PHE A 445 2.08 2.95 -10.57
CA PHE A 445 0.73 2.60 -11.02
C PHE A 445 0.68 1.36 -11.91
N GLU A 446 1.74 1.09 -12.70
CA GLU A 446 1.86 -0.16 -13.47
C GLU A 446 1.99 -1.38 -12.56
N ASP A 447 2.70 -1.25 -11.45
CA ASP A 447 2.89 -2.33 -10.48
C ASP A 447 1.63 -2.54 -9.60
N VAL A 448 0.85 -1.48 -9.32
CA VAL A 448 -0.41 -1.57 -8.55
C VAL A 448 -1.60 -2.08 -9.38
N ALA A 449 -1.66 -1.78 -10.68
CA ALA A 449 -2.79 -2.18 -11.54
C ALA A 449 -3.10 -3.70 -11.52
N PRO A 450 -2.10 -4.60 -11.53
CA PRO A 450 -2.23 -6.02 -11.20
C PRO A 450 -3.01 -6.39 -9.93
N LEU A 451 -3.00 -5.52 -8.93
CA LEU A 451 -3.45 -5.77 -7.55
C LEU A 451 -4.83 -5.18 -7.26
N LEU A 452 -5.60 -4.80 -8.30
CA LEU A 452 -6.93 -4.20 -8.13
C LEU A 452 -7.91 -5.10 -7.33
N SER A 453 -7.75 -6.43 -7.39
CA SER A 453 -8.54 -7.38 -6.60
C SER A 453 -8.35 -7.23 -5.09
N MET A 454 -7.24 -6.62 -4.65
CA MET A 454 -6.91 -6.38 -3.24
C MET A 454 -7.53 -5.09 -2.67
N GLN A 455 -8.24 -4.30 -3.50
CA GLN A 455 -8.90 -3.05 -3.08
C GLN A 455 -7.94 -2.00 -2.49
N LEU A 456 -6.70 -1.94 -3.00
CA LEU A 456 -5.67 -1.00 -2.54
C LEU A 456 -5.79 0.42 -3.12
N GLY A 457 -6.88 0.73 -3.83
CA GLY A 457 -7.07 2.00 -4.55
C GLY A 457 -6.96 3.25 -3.67
N GLY A 458 -7.71 3.29 -2.56
CA GLY A 458 -7.68 4.39 -1.59
C GLY A 458 -6.29 4.62 -1.00
N PRO A 459 -5.67 3.62 -0.33
CA PRO A 459 -4.32 3.73 0.22
C PRO A 459 -3.26 4.17 -0.81
N THR A 460 -3.36 3.68 -2.04
CA THR A 460 -2.44 4.05 -3.13
C THR A 460 -2.55 5.53 -3.48
N LEU A 461 -3.78 6.06 -3.64
CA LEU A 461 -4.01 7.46 -3.98
C LEU A 461 -3.67 8.39 -2.80
N ASP A 462 -4.03 8.00 -1.58
CA ASP A 462 -3.71 8.76 -0.37
C ASP A 462 -2.20 8.85 -0.15
N GLY A 463 -1.48 7.73 -0.27
CA GLY A 463 -0.02 7.70 -0.15
C GLY A 463 0.67 8.55 -1.22
N LEU A 464 0.23 8.48 -2.49
CA LEU A 464 0.76 9.34 -3.54
C LEU A 464 0.46 10.82 -3.33
N ALA A 465 -0.70 11.18 -2.79
CA ALA A 465 -1.00 12.56 -2.44
C ALA A 465 -0.06 13.09 -1.36
N GLN A 466 0.29 12.26 -0.37
CA GLN A 466 1.28 12.62 0.66
C GLN A 466 2.67 12.81 0.06
N VAL A 467 3.12 11.88 -0.78
CA VAL A 467 4.43 11.99 -1.46
C VAL A 467 4.49 13.22 -2.37
N PHE A 468 3.41 13.56 -3.06
CA PHE A 468 3.31 14.80 -3.83
C PHE A 468 3.35 16.05 -2.94
N ASP A 469 2.68 16.03 -1.78
CA ASP A 469 2.72 17.15 -0.83
C ASP A 469 4.13 17.35 -0.24
N SER A 470 4.84 16.26 0.05
CA SER A 470 6.27 16.30 0.42
C SER A 470 7.12 16.91 -0.69
N TYR A 471 6.91 16.50 -1.95
CA TYR A 471 7.61 17.09 -3.10
C TYR A 471 7.33 18.59 -3.23
N VAL A 472 6.08 19.01 -3.14
CA VAL A 472 5.70 20.43 -3.16
C VAL A 472 6.31 21.20 -1.98
N SER A 473 6.41 20.60 -0.80
CA SER A 473 7.09 21.21 0.35
C SER A 473 8.58 21.47 0.08
N LEU A 474 9.24 20.60 -0.69
CA LEU A 474 10.61 20.82 -1.15
C LEU A 474 10.67 21.97 -2.17
N LEU A 475 9.68 22.08 -3.06
CA LEU A 475 9.60 23.21 -3.99
C LEU A 475 9.39 24.54 -3.26
N ILE A 476 8.56 24.57 -2.21
CA ILE A 476 8.39 25.76 -1.37
C ILE A 476 9.71 26.14 -0.70
N LYS A 477 10.46 25.17 -0.18
CA LYS A 477 11.80 25.40 0.40
C LYS A 477 12.86 25.85 -0.61
N ALA A 478 12.61 25.64 -1.91
CA ALA A 478 13.48 26.10 -2.98
C ALA A 478 13.22 27.58 -3.36
N LEU A 479 12.08 28.15 -2.98
CA LEU A 479 11.85 29.59 -3.14
C LEU A 479 12.84 30.39 -2.26
N PRO A 480 13.35 31.55 -2.72
CA PRO A 480 14.15 32.41 -1.86
C PRO A 480 13.36 32.79 -0.61
N ALA A 481 13.98 32.69 0.56
CA ALA A 481 13.35 33.15 1.80
C ALA A 481 13.59 34.66 1.91
N SER A 482 12.56 35.42 2.27
CA SER A 482 12.78 36.71 2.94
C SER A 482 13.35 36.38 4.32
N ASP A 483 14.51 36.91 4.68
CA ASP A 483 15.32 36.50 5.83
C ASP A 483 14.68 36.72 7.23
N ASP A 484 13.37 37.03 7.32
CA ASP A 484 12.73 37.54 8.54
C ASP A 484 11.63 36.68 9.21
N GLU A 485 11.33 35.48 8.73
CA GLU A 485 10.41 34.57 9.44
C GLU A 485 11.11 33.25 9.83
N ASP A 486 11.90 33.30 10.91
CA ASP A 486 11.62 32.48 12.09
C ASP A 486 12.67 32.67 13.20
N GLY A 487 12.26 33.35 14.28
CA GLY A 487 12.88 33.26 15.60
C GLY A 487 12.65 31.90 16.29
N SER A 488 12.26 30.86 15.56
CA SER A 488 12.33 29.48 16.06
C SER A 488 13.72 28.94 15.83
N LEU A 489 14.47 28.87 16.93
CA LEU A 489 15.73 28.15 17.07
C LEU A 489 15.52 26.62 16.92
N GLU A 490 14.90 26.18 15.83
CA GLU A 490 14.94 24.78 15.41
C GLU A 490 16.02 24.67 14.34
N VAL A 491 17.20 24.27 14.81
CA VAL A 491 18.26 23.59 14.06
C VAL A 491 18.32 23.97 12.59
N SER A 492 19.30 24.82 12.25
CA SER A 492 19.90 24.95 10.92
C SER A 492 20.20 23.58 10.28
N GLY A 493 19.18 22.89 9.81
CA GLY A 493 19.27 21.83 8.84
C GLY A 493 19.41 22.53 7.52
N HIS A 494 20.65 22.61 7.03
CA HIS A 494 21.01 23.12 5.70
C HIS A 494 19.86 22.99 4.72
N LYS A 495 19.45 24.07 4.04
CA LYS A 495 18.52 24.01 2.90
C LYS A 495 18.94 22.84 2.03
N ILE A 496 18.20 21.72 2.12
CA ILE A 496 18.56 20.46 1.45
C ILE A 496 18.46 20.65 -0.07
N VAL A 497 17.77 21.72 -0.50
CA VAL A 497 17.34 21.99 -1.85
C VAL A 497 17.96 23.28 -2.37
N ARG A 498 18.44 23.26 -3.62
CA ARG A 498 19.02 24.43 -4.29
C ARG A 498 17.98 25.55 -4.43
N ILE A 499 18.35 26.78 -4.10
CA ILE A 499 17.46 27.95 -4.20
C ILE A 499 17.21 28.29 -5.67
N ALA A 500 15.96 28.62 -6.00
CA ALA A 500 15.55 29.18 -7.28
C ALA A 500 15.81 30.69 -7.29
N GLU A 501 17.02 31.07 -7.66
CA GLU A 501 17.52 32.45 -7.63
C GLU A 501 16.83 33.35 -8.67
N THR A 502 16.45 32.80 -9.82
CA THR A 502 15.82 33.58 -10.90
C THR A 502 14.31 33.36 -10.94
N GLU A 503 13.58 34.35 -11.44
CA GLU A 503 12.13 34.23 -11.70
C GLU A 503 11.82 33.05 -12.64
N ASP A 504 12.68 32.78 -13.62
CA ASP A 504 12.54 31.61 -14.50
C ASP A 504 12.54 30.30 -13.69
N GLN A 505 13.49 30.15 -12.78
CA GLN A 505 13.56 28.98 -11.91
C GLN A 505 12.34 28.89 -11.00
N GLN A 506 11.87 30.01 -10.44
CA GLN A 506 10.70 30.03 -9.57
C GLN A 506 9.41 29.69 -10.33
N ILE A 507 9.25 30.21 -11.56
CA ILE A 507 8.17 29.84 -12.49
C ILE A 507 8.28 28.35 -12.86
N ALA A 508 9.50 27.81 -13.01
CA ALA A 508 9.70 26.39 -13.28
C ALA A 508 9.21 25.50 -12.13
N LEU A 509 9.39 25.91 -10.85
CA LEU A 509 8.85 25.20 -9.70
C LEU A 509 7.32 25.07 -9.79
N LEU A 510 6.63 26.19 -10.02
CA LEU A 510 5.18 26.22 -10.23
C LEU A 510 4.76 25.39 -11.44
N GLY A 511 5.52 25.51 -12.54
CA GLY A 511 5.33 24.76 -13.77
C GLY A 511 5.41 23.25 -13.56
N ASN A 512 6.37 22.77 -12.78
CA ASN A 512 6.52 21.37 -12.41
C ASN A 512 5.30 20.88 -11.61
N ALA A 513 4.95 21.58 -10.53
CA ALA A 513 3.84 21.19 -9.65
C ALA A 513 2.50 21.16 -10.41
N ALA A 514 2.22 22.19 -11.21
CA ALA A 514 1.01 22.26 -12.03
C ALA A 514 0.97 21.15 -13.09
N ALA A 515 2.07 20.87 -13.80
CA ALA A 515 2.14 19.78 -14.77
C ALA A 515 1.75 18.43 -14.17
N LEU A 516 2.31 18.15 -12.99
CA LEU A 516 2.11 16.92 -12.27
C LEU A 516 0.66 16.78 -11.82
N ALA A 517 0.11 17.84 -11.19
CA ALA A 517 -1.23 17.82 -10.63
C ALA A 517 -2.36 17.84 -11.69
N ASP A 518 -2.23 18.62 -12.75
CA ASP A 518 -3.31 18.83 -13.73
C ASP A 518 -3.38 17.70 -14.77
N GLU A 519 -2.22 17.20 -15.21
CA GLU A 519 -2.16 16.29 -16.36
C GLU A 519 -1.53 14.94 -16.02
N LEU A 520 -0.29 14.93 -15.53
CA LEU A 520 0.53 13.72 -15.53
C LEU A 520 0.05 12.67 -14.51
N LEU A 521 -0.16 13.07 -13.26
CA LEU A 521 -0.62 12.16 -12.21
C LEU A 521 -2.07 11.72 -12.45
N PRO A 522 -3.03 12.60 -12.79
CA PRO A 522 -4.37 12.18 -13.17
C PRO A 522 -4.39 11.18 -14.33
N ARG A 523 -3.53 11.36 -15.33
CA ARG A 523 -3.39 10.44 -16.47
C ARG A 523 -2.78 9.11 -16.04
N ALA A 524 -1.78 9.11 -15.16
CA ALA A 524 -1.19 7.89 -14.60
C ALA A 524 -2.24 7.06 -13.83
N ALA A 525 -3.06 7.73 -13.01
CA ALA A 525 -4.11 7.09 -12.22
C ALA A 525 -5.22 6.44 -13.07
N LEU A 526 -5.37 6.81 -14.35
CA LEU A 526 -6.31 6.11 -15.27
C LEU A 526 -5.96 4.63 -15.42
N LYS A 527 -4.70 4.22 -15.18
CA LYS A 527 -4.28 2.80 -15.18
C LYS A 527 -4.94 1.98 -14.07
N LEU A 528 -5.44 2.62 -13.01
CA LEU A 528 -6.22 1.97 -11.95
C LEU A 528 -7.71 1.78 -12.31
N ALA A 529 -8.16 2.30 -13.45
CA ALA A 529 -9.47 1.96 -13.97
C ALA A 529 -9.48 0.48 -14.36
N PRO A 530 -10.56 -0.27 -14.06
CA PRO A 530 -10.63 -1.68 -14.44
C PRO A 530 -10.45 -1.81 -15.94
N LEU A 531 -9.35 -2.47 -16.34
CA LEU A 531 -9.13 -2.91 -17.70
C LEU A 531 -10.32 -3.80 -18.08
N GLN A 532 -10.93 -3.56 -19.23
CA GLN A 532 -12.04 -4.39 -19.72
C GLN A 532 -11.55 -5.82 -19.95
N THR A 533 -11.57 -6.65 -18.91
CA THR A 533 -11.40 -8.09 -19.04
C THR A 533 -12.70 -8.65 -19.59
N SER A 534 -12.60 -9.16 -20.82
CA SER A 534 -13.63 -9.93 -21.52
C SER A 534 -13.92 -11.24 -20.76
N GLY A 535 -14.64 -11.14 -19.66
CA GLY A 535 -15.16 -12.25 -18.89
C GLY A 535 -16.58 -11.93 -18.44
N LYS A 536 -17.49 -12.89 -18.60
CA LYS A 536 -18.89 -12.82 -18.15
C LYS A 536 -18.93 -12.68 -16.63
N GLU A 537 -18.86 -11.46 -16.12
CA GLU A 537 -19.16 -11.14 -14.72
C GLU A 537 -20.32 -10.17 -14.60
N ASP A 538 -21.06 -10.34 -13.51
CA ASP A 538 -22.37 -9.78 -13.20
C ASP A 538 -22.38 -8.23 -13.25
N PRO A 539 -23.22 -7.59 -14.08
CA PRO A 539 -23.21 -6.13 -14.30
C PRO A 539 -23.52 -5.28 -13.06
N ARG A 540 -24.13 -5.86 -12.02
CA ARG A 540 -24.52 -5.13 -10.80
C ARG A 540 -23.31 -4.77 -9.92
N LYS A 541 -22.33 -5.66 -9.74
CA LYS A 541 -21.07 -5.37 -9.01
C LYS A 541 -20.21 -4.32 -9.71
N ARG A 542 -20.20 -4.32 -11.05
CA ARG A 542 -19.45 -3.35 -11.88
C ARG A 542 -19.94 -1.91 -11.73
N SER A 543 -21.23 -1.72 -11.46
CA SER A 543 -21.81 -0.37 -11.33
C SER A 543 -21.40 0.33 -10.03
N SER A 544 -21.37 -0.40 -8.90
CA SER A 544 -21.03 0.18 -7.59
C SER A 544 -19.55 0.53 -7.44
N GLU A 545 -18.63 -0.31 -7.93
CA GLU A 545 -17.18 -0.02 -7.87
C GLU A 545 -16.79 1.17 -8.74
N ARG A 546 -17.45 1.34 -9.90
CA ARG A 546 -17.23 2.48 -10.79
C ARG A 546 -17.75 3.79 -10.18
N GLN A 547 -18.88 3.73 -9.45
CA GLN A 547 -19.45 4.86 -8.74
C GLN A 547 -18.63 5.29 -7.51
N ASN A 548 -17.97 4.36 -6.81
CA ASN A 548 -17.16 4.66 -5.63
C ASN A 548 -15.77 5.24 -5.95
N ARG A 549 -15.13 4.87 -7.08
CA ARG A 549 -13.79 5.36 -7.46
C ARG A 549 -13.78 6.79 -8.04
N LEU A 550 -14.90 7.25 -8.61
CA LEU A 550 -15.04 8.60 -9.19
C LEU A 550 -14.96 9.73 -8.14
N PRO A 551 -15.66 9.63 -6.99
CA PRO A 551 -15.49 10.55 -5.86
C PRO A 551 -14.06 10.59 -5.33
N GLU A 552 -13.45 9.43 -5.07
CA GLU A 552 -12.08 9.32 -4.54
C GLU A 552 -11.07 9.99 -5.48
N GLN A 553 -11.17 9.74 -6.79
CA GLN A 553 -10.29 10.37 -7.77
C GLN A 553 -10.49 11.89 -7.83
N ARG A 554 -11.73 12.38 -7.66
CA ARG A 554 -12.05 13.81 -7.64
C ARG A 554 -11.53 14.49 -6.36
N ASP A 555 -11.65 13.82 -5.22
CA ASP A 555 -11.13 14.30 -3.94
C ASP A 555 -9.59 14.30 -3.95
N TRP A 556 -8.99 13.27 -4.54
CA TRP A 556 -7.55 13.18 -4.76
C TRP A 556 -7.03 14.32 -5.63
N ARG A 557 -7.66 14.58 -6.80
CA ARG A 557 -7.31 15.75 -7.65
C ARG A 557 -7.41 17.07 -6.89
N ARG A 558 -8.44 17.24 -6.04
CA ARG A 558 -8.56 18.43 -5.19
C ARG A 558 -7.42 18.54 -4.18
N ARG A 559 -6.94 17.43 -3.60
CA ARG A 559 -5.77 17.44 -2.70
C ARG A 559 -4.50 17.85 -3.44
N LEU A 560 -4.24 17.29 -4.63
CA LEU A 560 -3.10 17.69 -5.45
C LEU A 560 -3.14 19.20 -5.76
N GLN A 561 -4.31 19.72 -6.16
CA GLN A 561 -4.48 21.13 -6.46
C GLN A 561 -4.22 22.02 -5.25
N ARG A 562 -4.67 21.62 -4.05
CA ARG A 562 -4.37 22.38 -2.81
C ARG A 562 -2.87 22.49 -2.53
N SER A 563 -2.10 21.44 -2.79
CA SER A 563 -0.65 21.51 -2.67
C SER A 563 -0.06 22.50 -3.67
N VAL A 564 -0.51 22.48 -4.94
CA VAL A 564 -0.09 23.47 -5.95
C VAL A 564 -0.46 24.89 -5.54
N ASP A 565 -1.68 25.09 -5.03
CA ASP A 565 -2.14 26.39 -4.55
C ASP A 565 -1.29 26.89 -3.37
N ARG A 566 -0.87 26.00 -2.46
CA ARG A 566 0.06 26.34 -1.37
C ARG A 566 1.40 26.85 -1.89
N LEU A 567 1.97 26.23 -2.93
CA LEU A 567 3.20 26.72 -3.55
C LEU A 567 3.00 28.08 -4.23
N ARG A 568 1.88 28.26 -4.94
CA ARG A 568 1.53 29.55 -5.57
C ARG A 568 1.39 30.65 -4.51
N ASP A 569 0.74 30.37 -3.39
CA ASP A 569 0.54 31.34 -2.33
C ASP A 569 1.88 31.79 -1.71
N ASN A 570 2.83 30.86 -1.51
CA ASN A 570 4.18 31.20 -1.04
C ASN A 570 4.95 32.04 -2.07
N PHE A 571 4.90 31.67 -3.35
CA PHE A 571 5.50 32.45 -4.43
C PHE A 571 4.93 33.87 -4.49
N CYS A 572 3.60 34.01 -4.44
CA CYS A 572 2.93 35.31 -4.49
C CYS A 572 3.24 36.15 -3.26
N ARG A 573 3.28 35.54 -2.06
CA ARG A 573 3.64 36.23 -0.82
C ARG A 573 5.06 36.79 -0.90
N GLN A 574 6.02 35.99 -1.33
CA GLN A 574 7.41 36.41 -1.46
C GLN A 574 7.56 37.59 -2.43
N HIS A 575 7.00 37.47 -3.64
CA HIS A 575 7.09 38.55 -4.62
C HIS A 575 6.31 39.82 -4.25
N ALA A 576 5.27 39.69 -3.42
CA ALA A 576 4.58 40.84 -2.84
C ALA A 576 5.46 41.53 -1.78
N LEU A 577 6.12 40.77 -0.90
CA LEU A 577 7.06 41.33 0.07
C LEU A 577 8.22 42.06 -0.61
N ASP A 578 8.83 41.47 -1.65
CA ASP A 578 9.90 42.10 -2.44
C ASP A 578 9.48 43.41 -3.13
N LEU A 579 8.16 43.62 -3.30
CA LEU A 579 7.60 44.80 -3.97
C LEU A 579 7.13 45.85 -2.96
N ILE A 580 6.61 45.41 -1.81
CA ILE A 580 6.09 46.28 -0.77
C ILE A 580 7.21 46.82 0.12
N PHE A 581 8.28 46.07 0.33
CA PHE A 581 9.41 46.46 1.17
C PHE A 581 10.67 46.61 0.33
N THR A 582 11.48 47.63 0.65
CA THR A 582 12.82 47.77 0.09
C THR A 582 13.81 46.87 0.83
N ASP A 583 15.02 46.70 0.27
CA ASP A 583 16.12 45.97 0.91
C ASP A 583 16.51 46.57 2.30
N ASP A 584 16.21 47.85 2.53
CA ASP A 584 16.45 48.57 3.78
C ASP A 584 15.32 48.38 4.81
N GLY A 585 14.25 47.65 4.45
CA GLY A 585 13.07 47.39 5.29
C GLY A 585 12.00 48.48 5.25
N ASP A 586 12.19 49.53 4.43
CA ASP A 586 11.22 50.62 4.31
C ASP A 586 10.02 50.19 3.45
N ALA A 587 8.81 50.53 3.91
CA ALA A 587 7.60 50.28 3.15
C ALA A 587 7.52 51.21 1.92
N GLN A 588 7.52 50.62 0.72
CA GLN A 588 7.22 51.31 -0.52
C GLN A 588 5.78 51.84 -0.55
N LEU A 589 4.85 51.16 0.13
CA LEU A 589 3.47 51.56 0.31
C LEU A 589 3.25 52.03 1.76
N SER A 590 3.29 53.34 2.00
CA SER A 590 3.04 53.93 3.32
C SER A 590 2.03 55.06 3.23
N ALA A 591 1.27 55.28 4.31
CA ALA A 591 0.28 56.35 4.41
C ALA A 591 0.92 57.73 4.20
N GLU A 592 2.11 57.94 4.76
CA GLU A 592 2.88 59.18 4.65
C GLU A 592 3.06 59.63 3.19
N LYS A 593 3.33 58.70 2.26
CA LYS A 593 3.51 59.02 0.84
C LYS A 593 2.28 59.61 0.18
N TYR A 594 1.07 59.25 0.65
CA TYR A 594 -0.17 59.88 0.18
C TYR A 594 -0.42 61.21 0.88
N ILE A 595 -0.25 61.25 2.21
CA ILE A 595 -0.49 62.45 3.03
C ILE A 595 0.41 63.62 2.61
N GLU A 596 1.62 63.36 2.13
CA GLU A 596 2.58 64.40 1.70
C GLU A 596 2.29 64.98 0.30
N ILE A 597 1.38 64.40 -0.49
CA ILE A 597 1.10 64.86 -1.86
C ILE A 597 0.56 66.28 -1.86
N ASP A 598 -0.41 66.57 -1.01
CA ASP A 598 -1.04 67.88 -0.88
C ASP A 598 -0.08 68.96 -0.36
N ALA A 599 1.01 68.57 0.31
CA ALA A 599 2.05 69.50 0.78
C ALA A 599 3.07 69.85 -0.31
N THR A 600 3.19 69.04 -1.36
CA THR A 600 4.27 69.11 -2.35
C THR A 600 3.82 69.55 -3.73
N LYS A 601 2.54 69.36 -4.09
CA LYS A 601 2.01 69.64 -5.43
C LYS A 601 0.82 70.60 -5.39
N ASP A 602 0.75 71.48 -6.39
CA ASP A 602 -0.42 72.32 -6.64
C ASP A 602 -1.48 71.55 -7.45
N GLY A 603 -2.78 71.76 -7.18
CA GLY A 603 -3.84 70.97 -7.84
C GLY A 603 -3.91 71.10 -9.36
N SER A 604 -3.51 72.25 -9.93
CA SER A 604 -3.47 72.45 -11.39
C SER A 604 -2.32 71.72 -12.09
N SER A 605 -1.20 71.50 -11.39
CA SER A 605 -0.06 70.75 -11.94
C SER A 605 -0.28 69.25 -11.80
N TRP A 606 -0.94 68.79 -10.72
CA TRP A 606 -1.26 67.37 -10.55
C TRP A 606 -2.16 66.84 -11.68
N HIS A 607 -3.24 67.55 -12.05
CA HIS A 607 -4.14 67.08 -13.11
C HIS A 607 -3.49 66.99 -14.51
N GLN A 608 -2.43 67.76 -14.78
CA GLN A 608 -1.70 67.70 -16.06
C GLN A 608 -0.72 66.53 -16.11
N ASP A 609 -0.14 66.18 -14.95
CA ASP A 609 0.87 65.13 -14.79
C ASP A 609 0.36 63.94 -13.97
N ALA A 610 -0.96 63.71 -13.96
CA ALA A 610 -1.59 62.64 -13.20
C ALA A 610 -1.08 61.28 -13.69
N PHE A 611 -0.53 60.50 -12.77
CA PHE A 611 0.09 59.22 -13.08
C PHE A 611 0.01 58.27 -11.87
N PRO A 612 -0.13 56.94 -12.06
CA PRO A 612 -0.19 55.99 -10.95
C PRO A 612 1.04 56.06 -10.06
N SER A 613 0.91 55.74 -8.79
CA SER A 613 2.03 55.74 -7.84
C SER A 613 3.10 54.70 -8.24
N PRO A 614 4.40 54.94 -7.95
CA PRO A 614 5.50 54.11 -8.41
C PRO A 614 5.35 52.61 -8.11
N ILE A 615 4.85 52.25 -6.94
CA ILE A 615 4.64 50.86 -6.55
C ILE A 615 3.65 50.12 -7.46
N PHE A 616 2.57 50.77 -7.90
CA PHE A 616 1.60 50.15 -8.81
C PHE A 616 2.13 50.09 -10.24
N GLN A 617 2.99 51.04 -10.64
CA GLN A 617 3.73 50.95 -11.91
C GLN A 617 4.70 49.76 -11.89
N GLU A 618 5.43 49.56 -10.79
CA GLU A 618 6.34 48.44 -10.60
C GLU A 618 5.59 47.11 -10.58
N LEU A 619 4.42 47.06 -9.93
CA LEU A 619 3.53 45.89 -9.97
C LEU A 619 3.12 45.55 -11.41
N TYR A 620 2.68 46.55 -12.18
CA TYR A 620 2.33 46.36 -13.59
C TYR A 620 3.52 45.86 -14.41
N ALA A 621 4.72 46.43 -14.21
CA ALA A 621 5.94 45.99 -14.88
C ALA A 621 6.32 44.55 -14.51
N LYS A 622 6.25 44.19 -13.23
CA LYS A 622 6.54 42.85 -12.70
C LYS A 622 5.55 41.82 -13.25
N LEU A 623 4.25 42.12 -13.28
CA LEU A 623 3.22 41.24 -13.85
C LEU A 623 3.46 40.99 -15.34
N ASN A 624 3.82 42.01 -16.12
CA ASN A 624 4.15 41.85 -17.54
C ASN A 624 5.41 41.02 -17.76
N ARG A 625 6.44 41.23 -16.94
CA ARG A 625 7.67 40.43 -16.95
C ARG A 625 7.38 38.96 -16.66
N LEU A 626 6.65 38.67 -15.58
CA LEU A 626 6.22 37.31 -15.23
C LEU A 626 5.34 36.68 -16.32
N THR A 627 4.45 37.45 -16.94
CA THR A 627 3.62 36.98 -18.05
C THR A 627 4.47 36.57 -19.24
N TYR A 628 5.46 37.39 -19.62
CA TYR A 628 6.38 37.09 -20.72
C TYR A 628 7.17 35.81 -20.44
N LEU A 629 7.83 35.72 -19.28
CA LEU A 629 8.62 34.56 -18.89
C LEU A 629 7.77 33.29 -18.82
N ALA A 630 6.61 33.35 -18.16
CA ALA A 630 5.74 32.19 -18.00
C ALA A 630 5.14 31.70 -19.32
N THR A 631 4.83 32.61 -20.26
CA THR A 631 4.31 32.24 -21.59
C THR A 631 5.36 31.48 -22.41
N GLU A 632 6.62 31.88 -22.31
CA GLU A 632 7.74 31.21 -22.98
C GLU A 632 8.04 29.83 -22.35
N MET A 633 8.04 29.77 -21.02
CA MET A 633 8.40 28.58 -20.26
C MET A 633 7.31 27.51 -20.22
N LEU A 634 6.03 27.92 -20.19
CA LEU A 634 4.86 27.07 -19.98
C LEU A 634 3.88 27.13 -21.17
N PRO A 635 4.32 26.78 -22.39
CA PRO A 635 3.47 26.91 -23.58
C PRO A 635 2.21 26.05 -23.45
N GLY A 636 1.05 26.66 -23.74
CA GLY A 636 -0.26 26.01 -23.70
C GLY A 636 -0.86 25.86 -22.29
N ARG A 637 -0.26 26.48 -21.27
CA ARG A 637 -0.76 26.46 -19.87
C ARG A 637 -1.23 27.83 -19.38
N ASP A 638 -1.95 28.55 -20.24
CA ASP A 638 -2.43 29.92 -19.97
C ASP A 638 -3.21 30.02 -18.66
N ARG A 639 -3.97 28.99 -18.28
CA ARG A 639 -4.71 28.96 -17.01
C ARG A 639 -3.80 29.08 -15.79
N VAL A 640 -2.63 28.42 -15.80
CA VAL A 640 -1.67 28.50 -14.69
C VAL A 640 -1.12 29.91 -14.56
N ILE A 641 -0.82 30.55 -15.71
CA ILE A 641 -0.34 31.93 -15.79
C ILE A 641 -1.40 32.90 -15.29
N THR A 642 -2.64 32.81 -15.79
CA THR A 642 -3.74 33.69 -15.34
C THR A 642 -4.01 33.57 -13.84
N LEU A 643 -4.00 32.35 -13.29
CA LEU A 643 -4.18 32.14 -11.85
C LEU A 643 -3.01 32.67 -11.02
N LEU A 644 -1.78 32.61 -11.56
CA LEU A 644 -0.61 33.19 -10.92
C LEU A 644 -0.71 34.71 -10.83
N LEU A 645 -1.02 35.36 -11.95
CA LEU A 645 -1.17 36.82 -12.02
C LEU A 645 -2.32 37.29 -11.13
N MET A 646 -3.47 36.62 -11.21
CA MET A 646 -4.63 36.90 -10.36
C MET A 646 -4.25 36.82 -8.88
N ARG A 647 -3.58 35.73 -8.47
CA ARG A 647 -3.21 35.53 -7.07
C ARG A 647 -2.17 36.56 -6.61
N LEU A 648 -1.19 36.91 -7.43
CA LEU A 648 -0.18 37.91 -7.08
C LEU A 648 -0.79 39.30 -6.89
N THR A 649 -1.66 39.74 -7.82
CA THR A 649 -2.37 41.02 -7.68
C THR A 649 -3.29 41.00 -6.46
N GLU A 650 -4.05 39.92 -6.25
CA GLU A 650 -4.89 39.76 -5.05
C GLU A 650 -4.08 39.85 -3.76
N THR A 651 -2.93 39.19 -3.67
CA THR A 651 -2.08 39.21 -2.47
C THR A 651 -1.69 40.63 -2.08
N ILE A 652 -1.30 41.47 -3.04
CA ILE A 652 -0.89 42.86 -2.77
C ILE A 652 -2.08 43.73 -2.37
N ILE A 653 -3.22 43.58 -3.05
CA ILE A 653 -4.42 44.36 -2.76
C ILE A 653 -5.03 43.98 -1.41
N ILE A 654 -5.05 42.70 -1.06
CA ILE A 654 -5.48 42.24 0.25
C ILE A 654 -4.51 42.72 1.34
N TRP A 655 -3.20 42.72 1.08
CA TRP A 655 -2.23 43.28 2.02
C TRP A 655 -2.53 44.76 2.32
N LEU A 656 -2.79 45.58 1.30
CA LEU A 656 -3.19 46.98 1.49
C LEU A 656 -4.53 47.12 2.23
N SER A 657 -5.51 46.26 1.93
CA SER A 657 -6.80 46.24 2.64
C SER A 657 -6.63 45.99 4.14
N ASP A 658 -5.74 45.07 4.48
CA ASP A 658 -5.59 44.52 5.83
C ASP A 658 -4.45 45.20 6.64
N ASP A 659 -3.66 46.10 6.04
CA ASP A 659 -2.59 46.83 6.73
C ASP A 659 -3.15 47.85 7.73
N GLN A 660 -3.21 47.44 8.99
CA GLN A 660 -3.74 48.27 10.06
C GLN A 660 -2.92 49.55 10.28
N ASN A 661 -1.59 49.50 10.18
CA ASN A 661 -0.76 50.67 10.42
C ASN A 661 -1.01 51.74 9.35
N PHE A 662 -1.09 51.30 8.09
CA PHE A 662 -1.41 52.17 6.96
C PHE A 662 -2.76 52.90 7.17
N TRP A 663 -3.79 52.16 7.58
CA TRP A 663 -5.12 52.76 7.76
C TRP A 663 -5.26 53.59 9.04
N GLU A 664 -4.59 53.24 10.13
CA GLU A 664 -4.57 54.06 11.36
C GLU A 664 -3.99 55.44 11.07
N ASP A 665 -2.90 55.53 10.30
CA ASP A 665 -2.29 56.80 9.90
C ASP A 665 -3.19 57.64 8.98
N ILE A 666 -4.02 57.02 8.13
CA ILE A 666 -4.95 57.72 7.23
C ILE A 666 -6.23 58.17 7.95
N GLU A 667 -6.77 57.33 8.83
CA GLU A 667 -8.07 57.54 9.49
C GLU A 667 -7.95 58.40 10.76
N ASP A 668 -6.94 58.12 11.58
CA ASP A 668 -6.75 58.70 12.92
C ASP A 668 -5.42 59.46 13.08
N GLY A 669 -4.62 59.54 12.01
CA GLY A 669 -3.30 60.19 12.03
C GLY A 669 -3.33 61.71 12.26
N PRO A 670 -2.17 62.31 12.60
CA PRO A 670 -2.08 63.73 12.95
C PRO A 670 -2.33 64.67 11.76
N LYS A 671 -2.18 64.17 10.53
CA LYS A 671 -2.46 64.90 9.29
C LYS A 671 -3.53 64.13 8.52
N PRO A 672 -4.70 64.74 8.26
CA PRO A 672 -5.75 64.06 7.51
C PRO A 672 -5.37 63.89 6.03
N LEU A 673 -6.02 62.94 5.37
CA LEU A 673 -5.94 62.77 3.91
C LEU A 673 -6.41 64.05 3.20
N GLY A 674 -5.61 64.57 2.28
CA GLY A 674 -5.94 65.76 1.50
C GLY A 674 -6.65 65.44 0.18
N PRO A 675 -7.15 66.47 -0.53
CA PRO A 675 -7.89 66.31 -1.78
C PRO A 675 -7.08 65.64 -2.90
N LEU A 676 -5.81 66.02 -3.08
CA LEU A 676 -4.95 65.42 -4.10
C LEU A 676 -4.53 64.00 -3.72
N ALA A 677 -4.31 63.74 -2.42
CA ALA A 677 -4.06 62.39 -1.93
C ALA A 677 -5.23 61.43 -2.21
N LEU A 678 -6.47 61.87 -1.98
CA LEU A 678 -7.67 61.08 -2.30
C LEU A 678 -7.77 60.81 -3.81
N GLN A 679 -7.55 61.82 -4.66
CA GLN A 679 -7.55 61.63 -6.12
C GLN A 679 -6.45 60.65 -6.57
N GLN A 680 -5.24 60.74 -6.01
CA GLN A 680 -4.15 59.80 -6.32
C GLN A 680 -4.50 58.37 -5.90
N PHE A 681 -5.11 58.21 -4.72
CA PHE A 681 -5.48 56.89 -4.20
C PHE A 681 -6.55 56.21 -5.07
N VAL A 682 -7.57 56.96 -5.52
CA VAL A 682 -8.58 56.47 -6.47
C VAL A 682 -7.94 56.13 -7.83
N LEU A 683 -7.05 56.98 -8.33
CA LEU A 683 -6.33 56.72 -9.58
C LEU A 683 -5.51 55.42 -9.53
N ASP A 684 -4.83 55.17 -8.40
CA ASP A 684 -4.02 53.97 -8.21
C ASP A 684 -4.87 52.69 -8.21
N MET A 685 -6.00 52.72 -7.51
CA MET A 685 -6.95 51.61 -7.47
C MET A 685 -7.61 51.36 -8.82
N GLU A 686 -7.99 52.43 -9.53
CA GLU A 686 -8.55 52.32 -10.88
C GLU A 686 -7.51 51.78 -11.88
N PHE A 687 -6.25 52.21 -11.75
CA PHE A 687 -5.16 51.66 -12.55
C PHE A 687 -5.01 50.14 -12.39
N VAL A 688 -5.12 49.63 -11.15
CA VAL A 688 -5.12 48.17 -10.88
C VAL A 688 -6.30 47.47 -11.55
N ILE A 689 -7.50 48.02 -11.47
CA ILE A 689 -8.69 47.48 -12.16
C ILE A 689 -8.44 47.41 -13.66
N GLN A 690 -7.93 48.50 -14.25
CA GLN A 690 -7.73 48.59 -15.70
C GLN A 690 -6.70 47.58 -16.20
N PHE A 691 -5.50 47.50 -15.61
CA PHE A 691 -4.51 46.55 -16.11
C PHE A 691 -4.92 45.10 -15.86
N ALA A 692 -5.56 44.80 -14.73
CA ALA A 692 -5.98 43.43 -14.39
C ALA A 692 -7.14 42.96 -15.28
N SER A 693 -8.03 43.88 -15.68
CA SER A 693 -9.11 43.59 -16.63
C SER A 693 -8.56 43.30 -18.04
N GLN A 694 -7.60 44.09 -18.52
CA GLN A 694 -6.94 43.89 -19.82
C GLN A 694 -6.19 42.55 -19.87
N GLY A 695 -5.50 42.19 -18.78
CA GLY A 695 -4.81 40.92 -18.62
C GLY A 695 -5.71 39.71 -18.31
N ARG A 696 -7.03 39.92 -18.13
CA ARG A 696 -8.03 38.88 -17.80
C ARG A 696 -7.77 38.14 -16.48
N TYR A 697 -7.17 38.81 -15.50
CA TYR A 697 -6.95 38.27 -14.16
C TYR A 697 -7.63 39.09 -13.05
N LEU A 698 -8.53 40.01 -13.41
CA LEU A 698 -9.42 40.68 -12.47
C LEU A 698 -10.50 39.71 -11.95
N SER A 699 -10.37 39.27 -10.70
CA SER A 699 -11.40 38.46 -10.04
C SER A 699 -12.53 39.33 -9.49
N ARG A 700 -13.72 38.73 -9.30
CA ARG A 700 -14.86 39.43 -8.67
C ARG A 700 -14.55 39.84 -7.23
N HIS A 701 -13.81 39.00 -6.52
CA HIS A 701 -13.41 39.26 -5.15
C HIS A 701 -12.44 40.44 -5.10
N MET A 702 -11.38 40.41 -5.92
CA MET A 702 -10.41 41.50 -6.01
C MET A 702 -11.09 42.82 -6.36
N HIS A 703 -11.99 42.81 -7.34
CA HIS A 703 -12.72 44.02 -7.72
C HIS A 703 -13.59 44.58 -6.57
N GLN A 704 -14.16 43.71 -5.73
CA GLN A 704 -14.91 44.13 -4.55
C GLN A 704 -13.97 44.71 -3.48
N VAL A 705 -12.86 44.05 -3.18
CA VAL A 705 -11.86 44.54 -2.21
C VAL A 705 -11.34 45.92 -2.62
N ILE A 706 -11.05 46.13 -3.91
CA ILE A 706 -10.62 47.44 -4.41
C ILE A 706 -11.70 48.52 -4.18
N LYS A 707 -12.97 48.19 -4.42
CA LYS A 707 -14.08 49.11 -4.14
C LYS A 707 -14.22 49.44 -2.66
N ASP A 708 -14.05 48.45 -1.80
CA ASP A 708 -14.12 48.62 -0.36
C ASP A 708 -12.95 49.50 0.14
N ILE A 709 -11.74 49.32 -0.42
CA ILE A 709 -10.57 50.18 -0.18
C ILE A 709 -10.83 51.63 -0.61
N ILE A 710 -11.37 51.85 -1.82
CA ILE A 710 -11.74 53.20 -2.30
C ILE A 710 -12.76 53.85 -1.36
N LEU A 711 -13.81 53.12 -0.99
CA LEU A 711 -14.85 53.61 -0.09
C LEU A 711 -14.29 53.95 1.29
N ARG A 712 -13.37 53.14 1.81
CA ARG A 712 -12.68 53.40 3.09
C ARG A 712 -11.89 54.71 3.04
N ALA A 713 -11.12 54.93 1.98
CA ALA A 713 -10.39 56.18 1.77
C ALA A 713 -11.33 57.40 1.63
N MET A 714 -12.45 57.27 0.92
CA MET A 714 -13.47 58.33 0.82
C MET A 714 -14.07 58.67 2.18
N ASN A 715 -14.35 57.66 3.01
CA ASN A 715 -14.88 57.88 4.36
C ASN A 715 -13.84 58.56 5.27
N ALA A 716 -12.57 58.15 5.21
CA ALA A 716 -11.49 58.80 5.93
C ALA A 716 -11.35 60.28 5.54
N PHE A 717 -11.46 60.60 4.25
CA PHE A 717 -11.49 61.98 3.77
C PHE A 717 -12.73 62.74 4.24
N ALA A 718 -13.92 62.13 4.19
CA ALA A 718 -15.17 62.77 4.61
C ALA A 718 -15.15 63.20 6.09
N ASN A 719 -14.41 62.48 6.95
CA ASN A 719 -14.22 62.83 8.36
C ASN A 719 -13.53 64.20 8.57
N THR A 720 -12.88 64.75 7.53
CA THR A 720 -12.33 66.12 7.55
C THR A 720 -13.40 67.21 7.43
N GLY A 721 -14.65 66.84 7.11
CA GLY A 721 -15.77 67.76 6.91
C GLY A 721 -15.97 68.23 5.47
N VAL A 722 -15.21 67.70 4.51
CA VAL A 722 -15.34 67.99 3.08
C VAL A 722 -16.02 66.81 2.36
N ASP A 723 -16.97 67.08 1.46
CA ASP A 723 -17.61 66.03 0.65
C ASP A 723 -16.59 65.44 -0.36
N PRO A 724 -16.28 64.14 -0.30
CA PRO A 724 -15.34 63.50 -1.23
C PRO A 724 -15.70 63.74 -2.71
N ASN A 725 -16.99 63.73 -3.03
CA ASN A 725 -17.47 63.88 -4.42
C ASN A 725 -17.30 65.31 -4.94
N SER A 726 -17.06 66.29 -4.07
CA SER A 726 -16.78 67.67 -4.48
C SER A 726 -15.35 67.85 -5.02
N VAL A 727 -14.46 66.91 -4.72
CA VAL A 727 -13.04 66.95 -5.08
C VAL A 727 -12.71 65.94 -6.17
N LEU A 728 -13.43 64.82 -6.24
CA LEU A 728 -13.19 63.78 -7.24
C LEU A 728 -13.68 64.20 -8.64
N PRO A 729 -12.86 64.02 -9.69
CA PRO A 729 -13.32 64.03 -11.08
C PRO A 729 -14.38 62.95 -11.36
N GLU A 730 -15.00 63.00 -12.54
CA GLU A 730 -15.89 61.95 -13.03
C GLU A 730 -15.14 60.60 -13.17
N ASP A 731 -15.81 59.48 -12.89
CA ASP A 731 -15.21 58.14 -12.94
C ASP A 731 -14.50 57.84 -14.29
N ASP A 732 -15.10 58.30 -15.41
CA ASP A 732 -14.54 58.13 -16.75
C ASP A 732 -13.16 58.81 -16.90
N TRP A 733 -12.90 59.88 -16.15
CA TRP A 733 -11.59 60.55 -16.15
C TRP A 733 -10.50 59.62 -15.58
N PHE A 734 -10.77 58.94 -14.47
CA PHE A 734 -9.80 58.00 -13.88
C PHE A 734 -9.53 56.82 -14.80
N VAL A 735 -10.58 56.30 -15.45
CA VAL A 735 -10.45 55.23 -16.45
C VAL A 735 -9.56 55.65 -17.61
N ASP A 736 -9.79 56.84 -18.17
CA ASP A 736 -9.01 57.37 -19.29
C ASP A 736 -7.54 57.59 -18.92
N VAL A 737 -7.27 58.19 -17.76
CA VAL A 737 -5.89 58.44 -17.26
C VAL A 737 -5.18 57.12 -16.96
N ALA A 738 -5.86 56.15 -16.35
CA ALA A 738 -5.30 54.82 -16.09
C ALA A 738 -4.95 54.10 -17.40
N GLN A 739 -5.84 54.12 -18.40
CA GLN A 739 -5.58 53.52 -19.72
C GLN A 739 -4.44 54.22 -20.46
N GLU A 740 -4.36 55.55 -20.41
CA GLU A 740 -3.24 56.29 -20.99
C GLU A 740 -1.91 55.93 -20.29
N SER A 741 -1.95 55.75 -18.97
CA SER A 741 -0.79 55.32 -18.18
C SER A 741 -0.31 53.92 -18.58
N ILE A 742 -1.23 52.98 -18.79
CA ILE A 742 -0.91 51.64 -19.32
C ILE A 742 -0.26 51.72 -20.71
N LEU A 743 -0.78 52.56 -21.60
CA LEU A 743 -0.21 52.77 -22.94
C LEU A 743 1.21 53.34 -22.87
N LYS A 744 1.43 54.35 -22.02
CA LYS A 744 2.75 54.95 -21.77
C LYS A 744 3.74 53.91 -21.23
N LEU A 745 3.35 53.15 -20.20
CA LEU A 745 4.20 52.13 -19.57
C LEU A 745 4.49 50.93 -20.48
N SER A 746 3.57 50.58 -21.38
CA SER A 746 3.77 49.51 -22.37
C SER A 746 4.55 49.94 -23.61
N GLY A 747 4.92 51.22 -23.74
CA GLY A 747 5.59 51.77 -24.92
C GLY A 747 4.72 51.80 -26.18
N ARG A 748 3.40 51.58 -26.05
CA ARG A 748 2.44 51.64 -27.17
C ARG A 748 1.90 53.06 -27.29
N SER A 749 2.37 53.81 -28.29
CA SER A 749 1.78 55.12 -28.61
C SER A 749 0.33 54.97 -29.04
N ARG A 750 -0.54 55.88 -28.60
CA ARG A 750 -1.92 56.00 -29.09
C ARG A 750 -1.83 56.27 -30.60
N ASN A 751 -2.24 55.33 -31.44
CA ASN A 751 -2.36 55.56 -32.88
C ASN A 751 -3.39 56.67 -33.10
N ILE A 752 -2.89 57.90 -33.28
CA ILE A 752 -3.67 59.03 -33.77
C ILE A 752 -3.88 58.80 -35.26
N ASN A 753 -4.85 57.95 -35.58
CA ASN A 753 -5.74 58.01 -36.73
C ASN A 753 -6.43 56.65 -36.88
N GLY A 754 -7.75 56.70 -37.05
CA GLY A 754 -8.58 55.52 -37.19
C GLY A 754 -8.22 54.71 -38.43
N ASP A 755 -7.48 53.64 -38.23
CA ASP A 755 -7.51 52.48 -39.11
C ASP A 755 -7.66 51.23 -38.24
N ARG A 756 -8.71 50.46 -38.56
CA ARG A 756 -9.04 49.18 -37.94
C ARG A 756 -7.83 48.23 -37.98
N GLU A 757 -7.43 47.70 -36.83
CA GLU A 757 -6.61 46.49 -36.78
C GLU A 757 -7.40 45.30 -37.37
N PRO A 758 -6.80 44.48 -38.24
CA PRO A 758 -7.49 43.45 -39.00
C PRO A 758 -7.51 42.09 -38.27
N ASN A 759 -7.88 42.04 -36.98
CA ASN A 759 -7.99 40.76 -36.25
C ASN A 759 -8.92 40.81 -35.02
N SER A 760 -10.12 41.39 -35.16
CA SER A 760 -11.22 41.18 -34.19
C SER A 760 -12.18 40.09 -34.70
N PRO A 761 -12.40 38.98 -33.96
CA PRO A 761 -13.38 37.96 -34.31
C PRO A 761 -14.75 38.38 -33.76
N THR A 762 -15.30 39.49 -34.24
CA THR A 762 -16.70 39.85 -34.02
C THR A 762 -17.18 40.72 -35.19
N ALA A 763 -17.51 40.08 -36.30
CA ALA A 763 -18.29 40.71 -37.36
C ALA A 763 -19.64 40.01 -37.46
N SER A 764 -20.64 40.65 -36.88
CA SER A 764 -22.05 40.31 -36.97
C SER A 764 -22.52 40.35 -38.42
N VAL A 765 -23.24 39.30 -38.80
CA VAL A 765 -23.94 39.15 -40.07
C VAL A 765 -25.18 40.04 -40.06
N SER A 766 -25.24 41.07 -40.90
CA SER A 766 -26.52 41.50 -41.50
C SER A 766 -26.33 42.33 -42.79
N ALA A 767 -26.86 41.75 -43.87
CA ALA A 767 -27.48 42.38 -45.04
C ALA A 767 -26.73 43.47 -45.82
N GLN A 768 -26.32 43.11 -47.05
CA GLN A 768 -26.84 43.77 -48.25
C GLN A 768 -26.70 42.86 -49.48
N SER A 769 -27.82 42.73 -50.20
CA SER A 769 -28.06 41.93 -51.39
C SER A 769 -27.57 42.61 -52.68
N MET A 770 -27.70 41.84 -53.78
CA MET A 770 -27.64 42.16 -55.23
C MET A 770 -26.29 41.78 -55.86
N SER A 771 -26.16 40.99 -56.93
CA SER A 771 -27.11 40.53 -57.95
C SER A 771 -26.49 39.41 -58.82
N SER A 772 -27.32 38.47 -59.29
CA SER A 772 -27.26 37.69 -60.57
C SER A 772 -25.93 37.00 -60.96
N VAL A 773 -25.88 35.71 -61.28
CA VAL A 773 -26.43 35.12 -62.51
C VAL A 773 -26.60 33.60 -62.36
N ARG A 774 -27.75 33.12 -62.82
CA ARG A 774 -28.12 31.79 -63.37
C ARG A 774 -27.04 30.68 -63.37
N SER A 775 -27.40 29.49 -62.88
CA SER A 775 -27.78 28.38 -63.78
C SER A 775 -28.49 27.24 -63.01
N HIS A 776 -29.50 26.69 -63.68
CA HIS A 776 -30.26 25.52 -63.29
C HIS A 776 -29.41 24.24 -63.25
N GLY A 777 -29.81 23.27 -62.43
CA GLY A 777 -29.37 21.89 -62.61
C GLY A 777 -29.76 20.97 -61.45
N SER A 778 -30.95 20.38 -61.56
CA SER A 778 -31.45 19.28 -60.73
C SER A 778 -30.49 18.10 -60.64
N SER A 779 -30.24 17.59 -59.43
CA SER A 779 -30.47 16.20 -58.97
C SER A 779 -30.01 16.05 -57.53
#